data_AF-A0A6G7WGH8-F1
#
_entry.id   AF-A0A6G7WGH8-F1
#
_cell.length_a   1.000
_cell.length_b   1.000
_cell.length_c   1.000
_cell.angle_alpha   90.00
_cell.angle_beta   90.00
_cell.angle_gamma   90.00
#
_symmetry.space_group_name_H-M   'P 1'
#
loop_
_entity.id
_entity.type
_entity.pdbx_description
1 polymer ?
#
loop_
_entity_poly.entity_id
_entity_poly.type
_entity_poly.pdbx_seq_one_letter_code
_entity_poly.pdbx_strand_id
1 'polypeptide(L)'
;MKRKILSLLLAVAMLLSLMAGLSGCGKSGFGSTLIVGDKGGVIGDLKKDGWTVSIPAGAFEQDVKVTVDKVADSTEAYINGKAAFLTTPIEIKAEGTESVRLDEPARISMKLDEKNLPDNSTFDQYVMSYWTGDEWEVIIPDPVELSKGYLTFETWHFSSYSGKKMTDDEQVREYARDLAIDDLTNQAKNEALKEKLTAVVDDYLNGLSIYDQEARNEIISRVWASSSMDIAVFLTENGASTAELGYKVTDMIVESTVDVCAENPLVLEAVSTALDSVGDAAEASVALYDGNYRKAASELTALGATVLGYGGVGAVKSLVDLGAAAVEQGIMAWKDYEEECAYKVFYGLAKGNAYGYKINAGDWETLITQMGGYYHQIVRERKDEYKRISGKDTLSDDEQRMIERQVESDLKKKFEERAKIDSKIDAKQAEYEILVKAFKDAGLLTRTENGFKEDMTVNRRLHSLLAIRGNILNIVGGDMSKFGREKNREENLAYAIKMWIGYGKDRAKFYDWMREMGYLEKQKEGTGYWKLVRSFTNKYETSASDENYVETWSGGNGSYTYNCKFIGNHWYTASTHDDCHGEFVNNTGTSSIPNSRYAGGEQAQLTLTVSAATSSNICFHLGAHLTSCITPVNHDDPFVNYGTNMYMQNIDDESARGDVRTYKNDTNTGYIGGSVTSGVAMPMGYEDGDKVYILIIFTGGNNEIKTAYEYEWVKK
;
A
#
# COMPACT_ATOMS: atom_id res chain seq x y z
N MET A 1 71.95 -25.59 -25.27
CA MET A 1 71.39 -24.37 -24.62
C MET A 1 69.86 -24.34 -24.56
N LYS A 2 69.13 -24.76 -25.61
CA LYS A 2 67.65 -24.67 -25.65
C LYS A 2 66.88 -25.59 -24.67
N ARG A 3 67.42 -26.75 -24.27
CA ARG A 3 66.77 -27.65 -23.28
C ARG A 3 66.86 -27.18 -21.82
N LYS A 4 67.91 -26.45 -21.43
CA LYS A 4 68.05 -25.94 -20.06
C LYS A 4 67.15 -24.72 -19.80
N ILE A 5 66.90 -23.90 -20.81
CA ILE A 5 65.98 -22.75 -20.73
C ILE A 5 64.52 -23.21 -20.66
N LEU A 6 64.15 -24.25 -21.41
CA LEU A 6 62.79 -24.81 -21.37
C LEU A 6 62.48 -25.50 -20.02
N SER A 7 63.49 -26.12 -19.40
CA SER A 7 63.35 -26.74 -18.07
C SER A 7 63.24 -25.70 -16.95
N LEU A 8 63.92 -24.56 -17.10
CA LEU A 8 63.81 -23.43 -16.17
C LEU A 8 62.45 -22.72 -16.28
N LEU A 9 61.92 -22.56 -17.50
CA LEU A 9 60.59 -21.99 -17.74
C LEU A 9 59.46 -22.91 -17.26
N LEU A 10 59.60 -24.24 -17.37
CA LEU A 10 58.63 -25.18 -16.79
C LEU A 10 58.68 -25.21 -15.27
N ALA A 11 59.86 -25.07 -14.66
CA ALA A 11 59.99 -24.98 -13.20
C ALA A 11 59.41 -23.67 -12.66
N VAL A 12 59.59 -22.55 -13.36
CA VAL A 12 59.00 -21.24 -13.00
C VAL A 12 57.48 -21.23 -13.22
N ALA A 13 56.97 -21.87 -14.28
CA ALA A 13 55.53 -22.02 -14.49
C ALA A 13 54.86 -22.94 -13.45
N MET A 14 55.53 -24.02 -13.04
CA MET A 14 55.03 -24.89 -11.96
C MET A 14 55.14 -24.26 -10.56
N LEU A 15 56.10 -23.36 -10.32
CA LEU A 15 56.20 -22.57 -9.08
C LEU A 15 55.20 -21.40 -9.03
N LEU A 16 54.82 -20.82 -10.18
CA LEU A 16 53.78 -19.78 -10.27
C LEU A 16 52.35 -20.36 -10.19
N SER A 17 52.12 -21.59 -10.66
CA SER A 17 50.83 -22.29 -10.48
C SER A 17 50.61 -22.83 -9.06
N LEU A 18 51.62 -22.75 -8.18
CA LEU A 18 51.50 -23.07 -6.75
C LEU A 18 51.14 -21.86 -5.87
N MET A 19 51.04 -20.65 -6.42
CA MET A 19 50.52 -19.47 -5.71
C MET A 19 49.11 -19.04 -6.13
N ALA A 20 48.55 -19.62 -7.19
CA ALA A 20 47.21 -19.28 -7.70
C ALA A 20 46.11 -20.30 -7.29
N GLY A 21 46.36 -21.16 -6.30
CA GLY A 21 45.45 -22.28 -5.97
C GLY A 21 45.56 -22.84 -4.55
N LEU A 22 45.88 -22.00 -3.55
CA LEU A 22 45.85 -22.39 -2.13
C LEU A 22 44.87 -21.51 -1.33
N SER A 23 43.63 -21.41 -1.78
CA SER A 23 42.50 -21.04 -0.91
C SER A 23 41.98 -22.30 -0.22
N GLY A 24 42.74 -22.85 0.72
CA GLY A 24 42.31 -24.09 1.39
C GLY A 24 43.35 -24.74 2.28
N CYS A 25 43.73 -24.07 3.38
CA CYS A 25 43.91 -24.66 4.72
C CYS A 25 44.54 -23.62 5.68
N GLY A 26 43.76 -23.17 6.69
CA GLY A 26 44.29 -22.88 8.03
C GLY A 26 44.92 -21.51 8.34
N LYS A 27 44.39 -20.39 7.85
CA LYS A 27 44.58 -19.09 8.52
C LYS A 27 43.24 -18.39 8.68
N SER A 28 42.97 -17.88 9.88
CA SER A 28 41.81 -17.02 10.17
C SER A 28 41.77 -15.84 9.21
N GLY A 29 40.58 -15.33 8.89
CA GLY A 29 40.40 -14.10 8.10
C GLY A 29 41.03 -12.84 8.73
N PHE A 30 41.42 -12.92 10.01
CA PHE A 30 42.13 -11.87 10.73
C PHE A 30 43.60 -11.74 10.30
N GLY A 31 44.08 -10.50 10.30
CA GLY A 31 45.42 -10.10 9.90
C GLY A 31 45.41 -9.19 8.67
N SER A 32 46.58 -9.07 8.05
CA SER A 32 46.83 -8.08 7.01
C SER A 32 46.76 -8.68 5.61
N THR A 33 45.99 -8.04 4.72
CA THR A 33 45.75 -8.44 3.34
C THR A 33 46.08 -7.29 2.40
N LEU A 34 46.82 -7.57 1.31
CA LEU A 34 47.06 -6.59 0.26
C LEU A 34 45.83 -6.48 -0.64
N ILE A 35 45.26 -5.29 -0.74
CA ILE A 35 44.19 -4.95 -1.66
C ILE A 35 44.81 -4.23 -2.85
N VAL A 36 44.60 -4.78 -4.05
CA VAL A 36 45.15 -4.23 -5.29
C VAL A 36 44.15 -3.21 -5.81
N GLY A 37 44.56 -1.95 -6.02
CA GLY A 37 43.65 -0.84 -6.28
C GLY A 37 42.71 -1.07 -7.46
N ASP A 38 43.24 -1.58 -8.59
CA ASP A 38 42.50 -1.81 -9.83
C ASP A 38 41.67 -3.12 -9.86
N LYS A 39 41.75 -3.95 -8.81
CA LYS A 39 41.06 -5.25 -8.73
C LYS A 39 40.17 -5.42 -7.51
N GLY A 40 40.44 -4.67 -6.44
CA GLY A 40 39.80 -4.87 -5.15
C GLY A 40 40.23 -6.17 -4.47
N GLY A 41 39.41 -6.66 -3.55
CA GLY A 41 39.64 -7.91 -2.84
C GLY A 41 38.56 -8.24 -1.83
N VAL A 42 38.57 -9.49 -1.35
CA VAL A 42 37.68 -9.96 -0.28
C VAL A 42 38.54 -10.44 0.89
N ILE A 43 38.24 -9.94 2.08
CA ILE A 43 38.88 -10.33 3.34
C ILE A 43 37.87 -11.09 4.19
N GLY A 44 38.28 -12.21 4.79
CA GLY A 44 37.41 -13.09 5.58
C GLY A 44 36.55 -14.04 4.75
N ASP A 45 35.76 -14.86 5.42
CA ASP A 45 34.85 -15.85 4.85
C ASP A 45 33.62 -16.03 5.77
N LEU A 46 32.41 -15.81 5.25
CA LEU A 46 31.17 -15.88 6.04
C LEU A 46 30.94 -17.24 6.71
N LYS A 47 31.47 -18.34 6.17
CA LYS A 47 31.32 -19.68 6.75
C LYS A 47 32.37 -19.96 7.81
N LYS A 48 33.61 -19.47 7.64
CA LYS A 48 34.73 -19.77 8.54
C LYS A 48 34.88 -18.73 9.64
N ASP A 49 34.83 -17.46 9.27
CA ASP A 49 35.10 -16.32 10.16
C ASP A 49 33.80 -15.68 10.67
N GLY A 50 32.67 -15.91 9.99
CA GLY A 50 31.37 -15.32 10.32
C GLY A 50 31.22 -13.87 9.84
N TRP A 51 32.19 -13.36 9.08
CA TRP A 51 32.18 -12.02 8.50
C TRP A 51 32.96 -11.99 7.19
N THR A 52 32.69 -11.01 6.34
CA THR A 52 33.46 -10.69 5.14
C THR A 52 33.51 -9.18 4.92
N VAL A 53 34.64 -8.70 4.40
CA VAL A 53 34.81 -7.33 3.89
C VAL A 53 35.15 -7.43 2.41
N SER A 54 34.24 -6.99 1.55
CA SER A 54 34.42 -6.94 0.10
C SER A 54 34.75 -5.52 -0.32
N ILE A 55 35.96 -5.31 -0.82
CA ILE A 55 36.45 -4.01 -1.27
C ILE A 55 36.47 -4.04 -2.81
N PRO A 56 35.68 -3.21 -3.49
CA PRO A 56 35.61 -3.24 -4.96
C PRO A 56 36.90 -2.69 -5.60
N ALA A 57 37.06 -2.98 -6.89
CA ALA A 57 38.07 -2.31 -7.71
C ALA A 57 37.79 -0.81 -7.74
N GLY A 58 38.84 0.00 -7.69
CA GLY A 58 38.74 1.46 -7.65
C GLY A 58 38.52 2.04 -6.26
N ALA A 59 38.31 1.24 -5.20
CA ALA A 59 38.14 1.77 -3.84
C ALA A 59 39.39 2.46 -3.27
N PHE A 60 40.58 2.10 -3.78
CA PHE A 60 41.84 2.75 -3.51
C PHE A 60 42.55 3.08 -4.83
N GLU A 61 43.14 4.28 -4.93
CA GLU A 61 43.94 4.68 -6.10
C GLU A 61 45.20 3.82 -6.30
N GLN A 62 45.72 3.23 -5.21
CA GLN A 62 46.94 2.43 -5.21
C GLN A 62 46.76 1.17 -4.37
N ASP A 63 47.72 0.25 -4.45
CA ASP A 63 47.73 -0.95 -3.63
C ASP A 63 47.86 -0.57 -2.15
N VAL A 64 46.93 -1.03 -1.32
CA VAL A 64 46.85 -0.72 0.11
C VAL A 64 46.78 -2.00 0.92
N LYS A 65 47.53 -2.06 2.01
CA LYS A 65 47.43 -3.17 2.96
C LYS A 65 46.31 -2.88 3.96
N VAL A 66 45.28 -3.70 3.95
CA VAL A 66 44.13 -3.61 4.86
C VAL A 66 44.26 -4.70 5.92
N THR A 67 44.15 -4.31 7.18
CA THR A 67 44.18 -5.21 8.32
C THR A 67 42.79 -5.30 8.93
N VAL A 68 42.34 -6.53 9.18
CA VAL A 68 41.13 -6.78 9.96
C VAL A 68 41.52 -7.54 11.22
N ASP A 69 41.22 -6.98 12.37
CA ASP A 69 41.49 -7.57 13.69
C ASP A 69 40.20 -7.78 14.47
N LYS A 70 40.24 -8.65 15.49
CA LYS A 70 39.17 -8.69 16.48
C LYS A 70 39.32 -7.49 17.40
N VAL A 71 38.23 -6.79 17.70
CA VAL A 71 38.25 -5.69 18.68
C VAL A 71 38.73 -6.24 20.03
N ALA A 72 39.82 -5.70 20.54
CA ALA A 72 40.44 -6.17 21.78
C ALA A 72 39.55 -5.86 23.00
N ASP A 73 39.48 -6.80 23.92
CA ASP A 73 38.63 -6.78 25.10
C ASP A 73 39.00 -5.70 26.12
N SER A 74 40.22 -5.16 26.04
CA SER A 74 40.68 -4.01 26.83
C SER A 74 40.30 -2.64 26.26
N THR A 75 39.69 -2.58 25.08
CA THR A 75 39.35 -1.30 24.42
C THR A 75 38.00 -0.76 24.89
N GLU A 76 37.83 0.57 24.85
CA GLU A 76 36.53 1.22 25.13
C GLU A 76 35.42 0.69 24.21
N ALA A 77 35.74 0.50 22.93
CA ALA A 77 34.82 -0.08 21.94
C ALA A 77 34.26 -1.44 22.42
N TYR A 78 35.12 -2.36 22.87
CA TYR A 78 34.65 -3.65 23.37
C TYR A 78 33.84 -3.52 24.66
N ILE A 79 34.35 -2.73 25.62
CA ILE A 79 33.72 -2.57 26.94
C ILE A 79 32.30 -2.01 26.82
N ASN A 80 32.10 -1.02 25.94
CA ASN A 80 30.82 -0.36 25.74
C ASN A 80 29.82 -1.22 24.97
N GLY A 81 30.28 -2.07 24.04
CA GLY A 81 29.39 -2.86 23.18
C GLY A 81 29.15 -4.32 23.62
N LYS A 82 29.99 -4.90 24.49
CA LYS A 82 29.99 -6.36 24.79
C LYS A 82 28.66 -6.96 25.22
N ALA A 83 27.77 -6.17 25.82
CA ALA A 83 26.46 -6.65 26.28
C ALA A 83 25.45 -6.82 25.15
N ALA A 84 25.66 -6.13 24.01
CA ALA A 84 24.70 -6.07 22.91
C ALA A 84 25.20 -6.73 21.61
N PHE A 85 26.48 -7.12 21.54
CA PHE A 85 27.06 -7.75 20.35
C PHE A 85 26.37 -9.08 20.00
N LEU A 86 25.91 -9.17 18.76
CA LEU A 86 25.36 -10.38 18.15
C LEU A 86 26.40 -11.16 17.35
N THR A 87 27.45 -10.49 16.89
CA THR A 87 28.52 -11.07 16.07
C THR A 87 29.87 -10.78 16.70
N THR A 88 30.94 -11.35 16.14
CA THR A 88 32.30 -11.03 16.61
C THR A 88 32.64 -9.60 16.17
N PRO A 89 32.97 -8.69 17.10
CA PRO A 89 33.33 -7.32 16.73
C PRO A 89 34.68 -7.31 16.02
N ILE A 90 34.75 -6.67 14.86
CA ILE A 90 35.95 -6.54 14.04
C ILE A 90 36.39 -5.08 13.95
N GLU A 91 37.68 -4.85 13.80
CA GLU A 91 38.29 -3.55 13.55
C GLU A 91 39.01 -3.59 12.21
N ILE A 92 38.71 -2.64 11.33
CA ILE A 92 39.28 -2.54 9.98
C ILE A 92 40.20 -1.32 9.92
N LYS A 93 41.42 -1.51 9.42
CA LYS A 93 42.45 -0.46 9.29
C LYS A 93 43.11 -0.54 7.92
N ALA A 94 43.55 0.59 7.38
CA ALA A 94 44.44 0.65 6.24
C ALA A 94 45.83 1.12 6.67
N GLU A 95 46.88 0.47 6.17
CA GLU A 95 48.27 0.85 6.49
C GLU A 95 48.58 2.25 5.95
N GLY A 96 49.22 3.09 6.80
CA GLY A 96 49.66 4.43 6.42
C GLY A 96 48.66 5.55 6.70
N THR A 97 47.45 5.25 7.17
CA THR A 97 46.47 6.26 7.59
C THR A 97 45.68 5.84 8.83
N GLU A 98 45.36 6.80 9.69
CA GLU A 98 44.45 6.62 10.83
C GLU A 98 42.98 6.83 10.42
N SER A 99 42.74 7.38 9.23
CA SER A 99 41.43 7.78 8.73
C SER A 99 41.28 7.32 7.29
N VAL A 100 40.29 6.46 7.01
CA VAL A 100 40.11 5.86 5.69
C VAL A 100 38.81 6.36 5.08
N ARG A 101 38.90 6.94 3.88
CA ARG A 101 37.79 7.21 2.97
C ARG A 101 38.08 6.50 1.65
N LEU A 102 37.09 5.78 1.14
CA LEU A 102 37.18 4.96 -0.06
C LEU A 102 36.61 5.73 -1.25
N ASP A 103 37.11 5.43 -2.44
CA ASP A 103 36.60 6.00 -3.70
C ASP A 103 35.42 5.21 -4.29
N GLU A 104 35.20 3.98 -3.80
CA GLU A 104 34.07 3.11 -4.09
C GLU A 104 33.70 2.37 -2.78
N PRO A 105 32.40 2.13 -2.50
CA PRO A 105 31.97 1.67 -1.19
C PRO A 105 32.36 0.20 -0.96
N ALA A 106 32.93 -0.09 0.22
CA ALA A 106 33.17 -1.46 0.63
C ALA A 106 31.87 -2.06 1.21
N ARG A 107 31.64 -3.34 0.94
CA ARG A 107 30.53 -4.10 1.50
C ARG A 107 31.00 -4.95 2.68
N ILE A 108 30.38 -4.76 3.83
CA ILE A 108 30.64 -5.54 5.04
C ILE A 108 29.42 -6.43 5.30
N SER A 109 29.65 -7.73 5.48
CA SER A 109 28.62 -8.69 5.83
C SER A 109 29.02 -9.48 7.06
N MET A 110 28.10 -9.65 8.01
CA MET A 110 28.29 -10.48 9.20
C MET A 110 27.16 -11.48 9.35
N LYS A 111 27.51 -12.75 9.59
CA LYS A 111 26.57 -13.84 9.76
C LYS A 111 26.01 -13.86 11.18
N LEU A 112 24.69 -13.90 11.30
CA LEU A 112 24.01 -14.14 12.58
C LEU A 112 24.07 -15.63 12.96
N ASP A 113 24.08 -15.91 14.26
CA ASP A 113 23.89 -17.28 14.76
C ASP A 113 22.48 -17.76 14.39
N GLU A 114 22.36 -19.00 13.91
CA GLU A 114 21.09 -19.60 13.46
C GLU A 114 20.04 -19.60 14.59
N LYS A 115 20.47 -19.68 15.85
CA LYS A 115 19.56 -19.60 17.02
C LYS A 115 19.06 -18.19 17.33
N ASN A 116 19.66 -17.17 16.71
CA ASN A 116 19.43 -15.76 16.96
C ASN A 116 18.85 -15.04 15.73
N LEU A 117 18.33 -15.76 14.73
CA LEU A 117 17.70 -15.14 13.57
C LEU A 117 16.45 -14.34 14.00
N PRO A 118 16.22 -13.16 13.39
CA PRO A 118 15.03 -12.38 13.67
C PRO A 118 13.74 -13.10 13.23
N ASP A 119 12.65 -12.82 13.93
CA ASP A 119 11.29 -13.05 13.43
C ASP A 119 10.68 -11.76 12.87
N ASN A 120 9.48 -11.83 12.30
CA ASN A 120 8.80 -10.67 11.72
C ASN A 120 8.54 -9.51 12.69
N SER A 121 8.48 -9.77 14.01
CA SER A 121 8.19 -8.76 15.04
C SER A 121 9.45 -8.10 15.59
N THR A 122 10.59 -8.80 15.52
CA THR A 122 11.89 -8.35 16.04
C THR A 122 12.87 -8.00 14.94
N PHE A 123 12.53 -8.23 13.68
CA PHE A 123 13.39 -8.05 12.50
C PHE A 123 14.20 -6.76 12.52
N ASP A 124 13.51 -5.65 12.71
CA ASP A 124 14.13 -4.34 12.60
C ASP A 124 15.00 -3.99 13.83
N GLN A 125 15.01 -4.82 14.89
CA GLN A 125 15.94 -4.64 16.02
C GLN A 125 17.37 -5.08 15.69
N TYR A 126 17.55 -5.88 14.64
CA TYR A 126 18.84 -6.46 14.27
C TYR A 126 19.55 -5.51 13.32
N VAL A 127 20.61 -4.87 13.83
CA VAL A 127 21.32 -3.81 13.12
C VAL A 127 22.81 -4.06 13.08
N MET A 128 23.49 -3.43 12.14
CA MET A 128 24.93 -3.23 12.25
C MET A 128 25.19 -2.09 13.23
N SER A 129 26.36 -2.08 13.85
CA SER A 129 26.82 -0.99 14.70
C SER A 129 28.23 -0.56 14.31
N TYR A 130 28.47 0.74 14.35
CA TYR A 130 29.72 1.42 14.01
C TYR A 130 30.28 2.13 15.23
N TRP A 131 31.57 1.99 15.47
CA TRP A 131 32.26 2.70 16.54
C TRP A 131 32.74 4.07 16.07
N THR A 132 32.22 5.15 16.67
CA THR A 132 32.58 6.56 16.37
C THR A 132 33.89 7.01 17.02
N GLY A 133 34.41 6.23 17.97
CA GLY A 133 35.50 6.65 18.87
C GLY A 133 35.03 6.96 20.30
N ASP A 134 33.73 7.02 20.55
CA ASP A 134 33.11 7.15 21.88
C ASP A 134 31.87 6.28 22.08
N GLU A 135 31.07 6.08 21.04
CA GLU A 135 29.84 5.31 21.10
C GLU A 135 29.65 4.38 19.90
N TRP A 136 28.70 3.45 20.06
CA TRP A 136 28.26 2.56 19.00
C TRP A 136 27.01 3.11 18.37
N GLU A 137 27.14 3.71 17.19
CA GLU A 137 26.00 4.14 16.38
C GLU A 137 25.41 2.96 15.62
N VAL A 138 24.09 3.01 15.39
CA VAL A 138 23.36 1.96 14.67
C VAL A 138 23.35 2.24 13.17
N ILE A 139 23.42 1.18 12.36
CA ILE A 139 23.29 1.22 10.91
C ILE A 139 22.25 0.17 10.51
N ILE A 140 21.21 0.60 9.79
CA ILE A 140 20.16 -0.28 9.29
C ILE A 140 20.76 -1.13 8.14
N PRO A 141 20.78 -2.47 8.26
CA PRO A 141 21.33 -3.35 7.24
C PRO A 141 20.35 -3.53 6.08
N ASP A 142 20.85 -4.09 4.97
CA ASP A 142 20.04 -4.54 3.85
C ASP A 142 18.98 -5.56 4.34
N PRO A 143 17.68 -5.27 4.17
CA PRO A 143 16.62 -6.15 4.65
C PRO A 143 16.56 -7.51 3.95
N VAL A 144 16.94 -7.59 2.68
CA VAL A 144 16.94 -8.83 1.89
C VAL A 144 18.07 -9.75 2.33
N GLU A 145 19.21 -9.20 2.71
CA GLU A 145 20.31 -9.99 3.28
C GLU A 145 20.04 -10.38 4.74
N LEU A 146 19.37 -9.52 5.50
CA LEU A 146 18.98 -9.83 6.88
C LEU A 146 17.96 -10.98 6.94
N SER A 147 17.03 -11.09 5.98
CA SER A 147 16.11 -12.24 5.91
C SER A 147 16.82 -13.57 5.63
N LYS A 148 18.03 -13.50 5.06
CA LYS A 148 18.94 -14.66 4.87
C LYS A 148 19.87 -14.90 6.07
N GLY A 149 19.77 -14.08 7.12
CA GLY A 149 20.58 -14.19 8.34
C GLY A 149 21.92 -13.44 8.29
N TYR A 150 22.04 -12.42 7.43
CA TYR A 150 23.25 -11.63 7.27
C TYR A 150 23.00 -10.14 7.53
N LEU A 151 23.79 -9.55 8.42
CA LEU A 151 23.87 -8.10 8.58
C LEU A 151 24.82 -7.57 7.51
N THR A 152 24.27 -7.06 6.42
CA THR A 152 25.04 -6.52 5.28
C THR A 152 24.77 -5.04 5.08
N PHE A 153 25.81 -4.25 4.88
CA PHE A 153 25.70 -2.83 4.52
C PHE A 153 26.94 -2.38 3.72
N GLU A 154 26.85 -1.20 3.13
CA GLU A 154 27.93 -0.56 2.38
C GLU A 154 28.45 0.65 3.15
N THR A 155 29.76 0.89 3.07
CA THR A 155 30.41 2.00 3.76
C THR A 155 31.59 2.54 2.96
N TRP A 156 31.83 3.84 3.10
CA TRP A 156 32.92 4.55 2.45
C TRP A 156 34.12 4.74 3.36
N HIS A 157 34.08 4.19 4.58
CA HIS A 157 35.13 4.36 5.57
C HIS A 157 35.33 3.10 6.38
N PHE A 158 36.43 3.04 7.13
CA PHE A 158 36.73 1.92 8.03
C PHE A 158 36.73 2.37 9.49
N SER A 159 36.31 1.46 10.38
CA SER A 159 36.36 1.57 11.84
C SER A 159 36.16 0.18 12.46
N SER A 160 35.67 0.12 13.70
CA SER A 160 35.15 -1.09 14.31
C SER A 160 33.66 -1.28 14.02
N TYR A 161 33.28 -2.53 13.74
CA TYR A 161 31.92 -2.93 13.40
C TYR A 161 31.50 -4.18 14.17
N SER A 162 30.22 -4.27 14.50
CA SER A 162 29.60 -5.47 15.07
C SER A 162 28.10 -5.49 14.80
N GLY A 163 27.49 -6.67 14.75
CA GLY A 163 26.04 -6.78 14.86
C GLY A 163 25.55 -6.46 16.26
N LYS A 164 24.38 -5.83 16.36
CA LYS A 164 23.69 -5.46 17.61
C LYS A 164 22.21 -5.82 17.53
N LYS A 165 21.63 -6.28 18.64
CA LYS A 165 20.16 -6.29 18.82
C LYS A 165 19.78 -5.08 19.66
N MET A 166 19.03 -4.16 19.06
CA MET A 166 18.47 -3.02 19.79
C MET A 166 17.44 -3.50 20.81
N THR A 167 17.40 -2.82 21.95
CA THR A 167 16.23 -2.88 22.85
C THR A 167 15.02 -2.19 22.22
N ASP A 168 13.83 -2.46 22.76
CA ASP A 168 12.61 -1.80 22.28
C ASP A 168 12.69 -0.28 22.38
N ASP A 169 13.20 0.24 23.49
CA ASP A 169 13.34 1.68 23.72
C ASP A 169 14.40 2.30 22.80
N GLU A 170 15.54 1.64 22.57
CA GLU A 170 16.53 2.11 21.60
C GLU A 170 15.92 2.18 20.20
N GLN A 171 15.25 1.13 19.76
CA GLN A 171 14.61 1.09 18.44
C GLN A 171 13.62 2.24 18.25
N VAL A 172 12.76 2.49 19.25
CA VAL A 172 11.78 3.59 19.20
C VAL A 172 12.48 4.94 19.11
N ARG A 173 13.52 5.18 19.92
CA ARG A 173 14.29 6.44 19.91
C ARG A 173 14.97 6.69 18.57
N GLU A 174 15.67 5.69 18.02
CA GLU A 174 16.40 5.85 16.76
C GLU A 174 15.45 6.18 15.61
N TYR A 175 14.36 5.43 15.46
CA TYR A 175 13.40 5.69 14.38
C TYR A 175 12.64 7.01 14.55
N ALA A 176 12.33 7.39 15.79
CA ALA A 176 11.70 8.68 16.06
C ALA A 176 12.62 9.86 15.74
N ARG A 177 13.93 9.70 15.99
CA ARG A 177 14.94 10.69 15.65
C ARG A 177 15.08 10.86 14.14
N ASP A 178 15.14 9.76 13.40
CA ASP A 178 15.17 9.76 11.93
C ASP A 178 13.95 10.50 11.37
N LEU A 179 12.74 10.17 11.84
CA LEU A 179 11.50 10.85 11.44
C LEU A 179 11.51 12.35 11.79
N ALA A 180 12.05 12.72 12.95
CA ALA A 180 12.14 14.11 13.37
C ALA A 180 13.07 14.93 12.47
N ILE A 181 14.24 14.38 12.13
CA ILE A 181 15.19 15.01 11.20
C ILE A 181 14.56 15.14 9.82
N ASP A 182 13.92 14.08 9.33
CA ASP A 182 13.28 14.06 8.01
C ASP A 182 12.15 15.11 7.92
N ASP A 183 11.22 15.14 8.87
CA ASP A 183 10.09 16.07 8.88
C ASP A 183 10.56 17.54 8.92
N LEU A 184 11.47 17.87 9.85
CA LEU A 184 11.97 19.23 10.01
C LEU A 184 12.81 19.71 8.83
N THR A 185 13.57 18.81 8.18
CA THR A 185 14.44 19.17 7.05
C THR A 185 13.66 19.27 5.74
N ASN A 186 12.66 18.40 5.57
CA ASN A 186 11.90 18.35 4.33
C ASN A 186 10.66 19.23 4.33
N GLN A 187 10.30 19.90 5.44
CA GLN A 187 9.09 20.74 5.51
C GLN A 187 8.97 21.75 4.35
N ALA A 188 10.00 22.55 4.07
CA ALA A 188 9.96 23.54 2.98
C ALA A 188 9.98 22.90 1.58
N LYS A 189 10.64 21.74 1.44
CA LYS A 189 10.75 20.99 0.19
C LYS A 189 9.44 20.24 -0.14
N ASN A 190 8.78 19.72 0.89
CA ASN A 190 7.45 19.15 0.82
C ASN A 190 6.43 20.18 0.32
N GLU A 191 6.56 21.45 0.70
CA GLU A 191 5.69 22.51 0.16
C GLU A 191 5.94 22.78 -1.33
N ALA A 192 7.21 22.80 -1.77
CA ALA A 192 7.53 22.90 -3.19
C ALA A 192 7.03 21.68 -3.99
N LEU A 193 7.15 20.47 -3.43
CA LEU A 193 6.63 19.26 -4.05
C LEU A 193 5.10 19.28 -4.11
N LYS A 194 4.42 19.72 -3.04
CA LYS A 194 2.96 19.92 -3.02
C LYS A 194 2.51 20.91 -4.08
N GLU A 195 3.23 22.01 -4.28
CA GLU A 195 2.93 22.97 -5.36
C GLU A 195 2.98 22.28 -6.73
N LYS A 196 4.05 21.50 -7.00
CA LYS A 196 4.17 20.76 -8.28
C LYS A 196 3.13 19.66 -8.44
N LEU A 197 2.80 18.95 -7.37
CA LEU A 197 1.74 17.96 -7.38
C LEU A 197 0.39 18.61 -7.66
N THR A 198 0.12 19.76 -7.04
CA THR A 198 -1.12 20.53 -7.27
C THR A 198 -1.26 20.88 -8.74
N ALA A 199 -0.18 21.30 -9.41
CA ALA A 199 -0.21 21.56 -10.84
C ALA A 199 -0.58 20.32 -11.67
N VAL A 200 -0.14 19.12 -11.27
CA VAL A 200 -0.53 17.86 -11.94
C VAL A 200 -2.00 17.52 -11.67
N VAL A 201 -2.46 17.68 -10.42
CA VAL A 201 -3.87 17.50 -10.05
C VAL A 201 -4.73 18.46 -10.86
N ASP A 202 -4.33 19.73 -10.97
CA ASP A 202 -5.02 20.74 -11.74
C ASP A 202 -5.12 20.37 -13.22
N ASP A 203 -4.02 19.95 -13.84
CA ASP A 203 -4.01 19.50 -15.24
C ASP A 203 -4.94 18.29 -15.44
N TYR A 204 -4.94 17.34 -14.49
CA TYR A 204 -5.83 16.20 -14.52
C TYR A 204 -7.31 16.61 -14.44
N LEU A 205 -7.68 17.41 -13.45
CA LEU A 205 -9.05 17.88 -13.23
C LEU A 205 -9.53 18.77 -14.38
N ASN A 206 -8.65 19.58 -14.96
CA ASN A 206 -8.95 20.39 -16.15
C ASN A 206 -9.26 19.53 -17.36
N GLY A 207 -8.53 18.42 -17.56
CA GLY A 207 -8.81 17.45 -18.63
C GLY A 207 -10.17 16.76 -18.48
N LEU A 208 -10.69 16.69 -17.26
CA LEU A 208 -12.01 16.14 -16.93
C LEU A 208 -13.11 17.21 -16.80
N SER A 209 -12.81 18.46 -17.15
CA SER A 209 -13.74 19.60 -17.02
C SER A 209 -14.25 19.88 -15.60
N ILE A 210 -13.53 19.43 -14.57
CA ILE A 210 -13.87 19.66 -13.16
C ILE A 210 -13.35 21.04 -12.75
N TYR A 211 -14.21 22.05 -12.87
CA TYR A 211 -13.88 23.46 -12.58
C TYR A 211 -14.49 23.99 -11.28
N ASP A 212 -15.35 23.22 -10.61
CA ASP A 212 -15.91 23.64 -9.33
C ASP A 212 -14.80 23.78 -8.28
N GLN A 213 -14.66 24.98 -7.70
CA GLN A 213 -13.51 25.30 -6.85
C GLN A 213 -13.59 24.60 -5.48
N GLU A 214 -14.79 24.35 -4.98
CA GLU A 214 -15.00 23.66 -3.70
C GLU A 214 -14.61 22.19 -3.84
N ALA A 215 -15.11 21.53 -4.89
CA ALA A 215 -14.71 20.17 -5.26
C ALA A 215 -13.19 20.05 -5.50
N ARG A 216 -12.60 20.97 -6.26
CA ARG A 216 -11.15 20.98 -6.52
C ARG A 216 -10.35 21.11 -5.24
N ASN A 217 -10.74 22.01 -4.33
CA ASN A 217 -10.04 22.21 -3.07
C ASN A 217 -10.10 20.95 -2.19
N GLU A 218 -11.25 20.28 -2.11
CA GLU A 218 -11.38 19.03 -1.34
C GLU A 218 -10.56 17.89 -1.94
N ILE A 219 -10.58 17.72 -3.27
CA ILE A 219 -9.79 16.71 -3.97
C ILE A 219 -8.29 16.96 -3.79
N ILE A 220 -7.82 18.20 -4.03
CA ILE A 220 -6.41 18.58 -3.85
C ILE A 220 -5.96 18.35 -2.40
N SER A 221 -6.79 18.71 -1.43
CA SER A 221 -6.51 18.48 -0.01
C SER A 221 -6.38 16.99 0.30
N ARG A 222 -7.25 16.14 -0.25
CA ARG A 222 -7.19 14.68 -0.11
C ARG A 222 -5.96 14.08 -0.79
N VAL A 223 -5.59 14.59 -1.97
CA VAL A 223 -4.36 14.18 -2.65
C VAL A 223 -3.15 14.53 -1.80
N TRP A 224 -3.02 15.76 -1.28
CA TRP A 224 -1.87 16.12 -0.44
C TRP A 224 -1.72 15.24 0.80
N ALA A 225 -2.84 14.86 1.41
CA ALA A 225 -2.84 13.99 2.58
C ALA A 225 -2.30 12.58 2.27
N SER A 226 -2.39 12.13 1.02
CA SER A 226 -2.05 10.77 0.59
C SER A 226 -0.70 10.61 -0.13
N SER A 227 0.05 11.69 -0.44
CA SER A 227 0.99 11.62 -1.58
C SER A 227 2.39 12.23 -1.42
N SER A 228 2.62 13.24 -0.57
CA SER A 228 3.84 14.07 -0.72
C SER A 228 5.14 13.29 -0.50
N MET A 229 5.20 12.39 0.48
CA MET A 229 6.39 11.54 0.70
C MET A 229 6.46 10.34 -0.24
N ASP A 230 5.31 9.79 -0.61
CA ASP A 230 5.21 8.60 -1.44
C ASP A 230 5.73 8.83 -2.86
N ILE A 231 5.58 10.04 -3.42
CA ILE A 231 6.07 10.38 -4.77
C ILE A 231 7.60 10.42 -4.82
N ALA A 232 8.24 11.10 -3.86
CA ALA A 232 9.70 11.20 -3.81
C ALA A 232 10.34 9.81 -3.65
N VAL A 233 9.81 9.00 -2.72
CA VAL A 233 10.22 7.59 -2.53
C VAL A 233 9.99 6.76 -3.79
N PHE A 234 8.84 6.90 -4.44
CA PHE A 234 8.48 6.12 -5.61
C PHE A 234 9.49 6.29 -6.75
N LEU A 235 9.95 7.51 -7.01
CA LEU A 235 10.89 7.80 -8.09
C LEU A 235 12.32 7.37 -7.77
N THR A 236 12.85 7.74 -6.60
CA THR A 236 14.27 7.56 -6.34
C THR A 236 14.65 6.15 -5.95
N GLU A 237 13.77 5.41 -5.27
CA GLU A 237 14.08 4.04 -4.83
C GLU A 237 13.72 2.98 -5.87
N ASN A 238 12.76 3.25 -6.76
CA ASN A 238 12.34 2.27 -7.79
C ASN A 238 12.91 2.56 -9.18
N GLY A 239 13.65 3.67 -9.38
CA GLY A 239 14.14 4.08 -10.69
C GLY A 239 13.00 4.36 -11.69
N ALA A 240 11.85 4.80 -11.20
CA ALA A 240 10.63 4.87 -11.98
C ALA A 240 10.71 5.93 -13.10
N SER A 241 10.25 5.55 -14.28
CA SER A 241 10.10 6.43 -15.44
C SER A 241 9.01 7.49 -15.22
N THR A 242 9.03 8.55 -16.03
CA THR A 242 7.95 9.56 -16.05
C THR A 242 6.58 8.92 -16.33
N ALA A 243 6.55 7.81 -17.07
CA ALA A 243 5.32 7.07 -17.32
C ALA A 243 4.79 6.40 -16.05
N GLU A 244 5.66 5.69 -15.33
CA GLU A 244 5.32 5.07 -14.04
C GLU A 244 4.91 6.09 -12.98
N LEU A 245 5.54 7.27 -12.97
CA LEU A 245 5.11 8.40 -12.14
C LEU A 245 3.70 8.86 -12.50
N GLY A 246 3.42 9.00 -13.80
CA GLY A 246 2.10 9.38 -14.30
C GLY A 246 1.01 8.41 -13.84
N TYR A 247 1.26 7.10 -13.93
CA TYR A 247 0.35 6.08 -13.40
C TYR A 247 0.12 6.24 -11.90
N LYS A 248 1.21 6.35 -11.10
CA LYS A 248 1.11 6.47 -9.64
C LYS A 248 0.33 7.72 -9.22
N VAL A 249 0.61 8.86 -9.84
CA VAL A 249 -0.07 10.14 -9.53
C VAL A 249 -1.52 10.11 -9.95
N THR A 250 -1.84 9.51 -11.10
CA THR A 250 -3.23 9.31 -11.52
C THR A 250 -3.99 8.48 -10.51
N ASP A 251 -3.43 7.34 -10.08
CA ASP A 251 -4.06 6.46 -9.11
C ASP A 251 -4.41 7.22 -7.82
N MET A 252 -3.46 8.03 -7.30
CA MET A 252 -3.70 8.87 -6.12
C MET A 252 -4.79 9.93 -6.33
N ILE A 253 -4.81 10.61 -7.48
CA ILE A 253 -5.84 11.61 -7.80
C ILE A 253 -7.21 10.94 -7.90
N VAL A 254 -7.28 9.79 -8.55
CA VAL A 254 -8.51 9.05 -8.77
C VAL A 254 -9.07 8.50 -7.46
N GLU A 255 -8.24 7.82 -6.65
CA GLU A 255 -8.64 7.34 -5.33
C GLU A 255 -9.14 8.51 -4.46
N SER A 256 -8.42 9.63 -4.45
CA SER A 256 -8.82 10.82 -3.70
C SER A 256 -10.14 11.40 -4.20
N THR A 257 -10.33 11.48 -5.51
CA THR A 257 -11.56 12.01 -6.12
C THR A 257 -12.77 11.14 -5.78
N VAL A 258 -12.61 9.83 -5.90
CA VAL A 258 -13.64 8.84 -5.58
C VAL A 258 -14.00 8.87 -4.09
N ASP A 259 -13.00 8.93 -3.20
CA ASP A 259 -13.22 9.02 -1.76
C ASP A 259 -13.97 10.31 -1.39
N VAL A 260 -13.58 11.48 -1.93
CA VAL A 260 -14.28 12.73 -1.65
C VAL A 260 -15.72 12.69 -2.19
N CYS A 261 -15.94 12.15 -3.40
CA CYS A 261 -17.30 11.98 -3.93
C CYS A 261 -18.15 11.06 -3.04
N ALA A 262 -17.56 10.01 -2.47
CA ALA A 262 -18.26 9.12 -1.55
C ALA A 262 -18.64 9.81 -0.21
N GLU A 263 -17.95 10.88 0.15
CA GLU A 263 -18.11 11.57 1.42
C GLU A 263 -18.93 12.86 1.33
N ASN A 264 -18.91 13.53 0.19
CA ASN A 264 -19.51 14.84 -0.01
C ASN A 264 -20.46 14.84 -1.23
N PRO A 265 -21.79 14.81 -1.02
CA PRO A 265 -22.78 14.82 -2.10
C PRO A 265 -22.69 16.04 -3.03
N LEU A 266 -22.23 17.19 -2.54
CA LEU A 266 -22.05 18.39 -3.37
C LEU A 266 -20.86 18.22 -4.31
N VAL A 267 -19.77 17.61 -3.83
CA VAL A 267 -18.62 17.28 -4.67
C VAL A 267 -18.97 16.17 -5.67
N LEU A 268 -19.73 15.16 -5.26
CA LEU A 268 -20.25 14.12 -6.15
C LEU A 268 -21.06 14.74 -7.31
N GLU A 269 -21.97 15.66 -7.01
CA GLU A 269 -22.78 16.34 -8.02
C GLU A 269 -21.91 17.17 -8.98
N ALA A 270 -20.97 17.96 -8.43
CA ALA A 270 -20.08 18.80 -9.22
C ALA A 270 -19.15 17.98 -10.14
N VAL A 271 -18.55 16.91 -9.61
CA VAL A 271 -17.64 16.03 -10.36
C VAL A 271 -18.40 15.26 -11.43
N SER A 272 -19.53 14.64 -11.09
CA SER A 272 -20.28 13.82 -12.06
C SER A 272 -20.86 14.67 -13.19
N THR A 273 -21.35 15.87 -12.89
CA THR A 273 -21.81 16.84 -13.90
C THR A 273 -20.67 17.23 -14.86
N ALA A 274 -19.46 17.44 -14.34
CA ALA A 274 -18.30 17.74 -15.17
C ALA A 274 -17.93 16.55 -16.08
N LEU A 275 -17.93 15.33 -15.55
CA LEU A 275 -17.59 14.12 -16.30
C LEU A 275 -18.62 13.80 -17.39
N ASP A 276 -19.91 14.09 -17.19
CA ASP A 276 -20.94 13.95 -18.23
C ASP A 276 -20.67 14.80 -19.48
N SER A 277 -19.95 15.91 -19.31
CA SER A 277 -19.56 16.78 -20.43
C SER A 277 -18.34 16.27 -21.21
N VAL A 278 -17.63 15.27 -20.66
CA VAL A 278 -16.44 14.65 -21.23
C VAL A 278 -16.83 13.26 -21.74
N GLY A 279 -16.98 13.12 -23.07
CA GLY A 279 -17.57 11.92 -23.68
C GLY A 279 -16.94 10.58 -23.25
N ASP A 280 -15.62 10.54 -23.07
CA ASP A 280 -14.90 9.33 -22.64
C ASP A 280 -14.99 9.08 -21.12
N ALA A 281 -15.52 10.03 -20.35
CA ALA A 281 -15.69 9.96 -18.88
C ALA A 281 -17.14 9.72 -18.43
N ALA A 282 -18.10 9.62 -19.36
CA ALA A 282 -19.51 9.39 -19.04
C ALA A 282 -19.73 8.10 -18.23
N GLU A 283 -18.94 7.04 -18.50
CA GLU A 283 -19.02 5.80 -17.71
C GLU A 283 -18.51 5.96 -16.28
N ALA A 284 -17.54 6.85 -16.06
CA ALA A 284 -17.08 7.20 -14.72
C ALA A 284 -18.13 8.01 -13.96
N SER A 285 -18.79 8.97 -14.62
CA SER A 285 -19.90 9.75 -14.06
C SER A 285 -21.04 8.84 -13.58
N VAL A 286 -21.51 7.95 -14.48
CA VAL A 286 -22.55 6.97 -14.15
C VAL A 286 -22.11 6.10 -12.98
N ALA A 287 -20.87 5.61 -12.99
CA ALA A 287 -20.35 4.80 -11.89
C ALA A 287 -20.23 5.56 -10.56
N LEU A 288 -19.93 6.87 -10.56
CA LEU A 288 -19.92 7.69 -9.35
C LEU A 288 -21.33 7.90 -8.79
N TYR A 289 -22.30 8.23 -9.66
CA TYR A 289 -23.72 8.35 -9.28
C TYR A 289 -24.30 7.03 -8.77
N ASP A 290 -23.92 5.92 -9.40
CA ASP A 290 -24.33 4.56 -9.03
C ASP A 290 -23.48 4.00 -7.87
N GLY A 291 -22.79 4.83 -7.08
CA GLY A 291 -22.01 4.40 -5.91
C GLY A 291 -20.93 3.35 -6.20
N ASN A 292 -20.66 3.05 -7.48
CA ASN A 292 -19.75 2.03 -7.96
C ASN A 292 -18.36 2.65 -8.09
N TYR A 293 -17.85 3.10 -6.96
CA TYR A 293 -16.56 3.76 -6.78
C TYR A 293 -15.39 2.96 -7.35
N ARG A 294 -15.49 1.62 -7.36
CA ARG A 294 -14.48 0.77 -8.00
C ARG A 294 -14.49 0.88 -9.52
N LYS A 295 -15.67 0.88 -10.15
CA LYS A 295 -15.78 1.10 -11.59
C LYS A 295 -15.38 2.54 -11.92
N ALA A 296 -15.88 3.53 -11.16
CA ALA A 296 -15.51 4.93 -11.33
C ALA A 296 -13.99 5.12 -11.29
N ALA A 297 -13.31 4.52 -10.30
CA ALA A 297 -11.86 4.55 -10.22
C ALA A 297 -11.21 3.94 -11.47
N SER A 298 -11.66 2.75 -11.92
CA SER A 298 -11.11 2.11 -13.12
C SER A 298 -11.25 2.98 -14.38
N GLU A 299 -12.41 3.59 -14.60
CA GLU A 299 -12.67 4.45 -15.76
C GLU A 299 -11.84 5.73 -15.70
N LEU A 300 -11.79 6.39 -14.54
CA LEU A 300 -10.98 7.60 -14.34
C LEU A 300 -9.49 7.30 -14.52
N THR A 301 -8.98 6.19 -13.98
CA THR A 301 -7.58 5.80 -14.16
C THR A 301 -7.23 5.59 -15.63
N ALA A 302 -8.14 5.01 -16.42
CA ALA A 302 -7.92 4.82 -17.86
C ALA A 302 -7.76 6.14 -18.62
N LEU A 303 -8.43 7.21 -18.17
CA LEU A 303 -8.33 8.54 -18.76
C LEU A 303 -7.02 9.25 -18.44
N GLY A 304 -6.37 8.90 -17.32
CA GLY A 304 -5.17 9.62 -16.88
C GLY A 304 -4.02 9.58 -17.87
N ALA A 305 -3.81 8.45 -18.57
CA ALA A 305 -2.79 8.33 -19.61
C ALA A 305 -3.01 9.35 -20.74
N THR A 306 -4.26 9.58 -21.12
CA THR A 306 -4.66 10.56 -22.13
C THR A 306 -4.52 11.98 -21.61
N VAL A 307 -4.99 12.27 -20.40
CA VAL A 307 -5.03 13.62 -19.84
C VAL A 307 -3.63 14.14 -19.50
N LEU A 308 -2.80 13.30 -18.86
CA LEU A 308 -1.45 13.68 -18.43
C LEU A 308 -0.38 13.30 -19.46
N GLY A 309 -0.74 12.63 -20.55
CA GLY A 309 0.14 12.31 -21.68
C GLY A 309 1.19 11.23 -21.39
N TYR A 310 1.03 10.45 -20.33
CA TYR A 310 1.93 9.32 -20.05
C TYR A 310 1.46 8.06 -20.80
N GLY A 311 2.30 7.52 -21.69
CA GLY A 311 1.96 6.38 -22.55
C GLY A 311 1.91 6.68 -24.06
N GLY A 312 2.14 7.94 -24.47
CA GLY A 312 2.23 8.41 -25.86
C GLY A 312 3.41 9.37 -26.11
N VAL A 313 3.33 10.23 -27.13
CA VAL A 313 4.39 11.21 -27.47
C VAL A 313 4.27 12.46 -26.59
N GLY A 314 4.83 12.39 -25.38
CA GLY A 314 5.11 13.54 -24.51
C GLY A 314 4.16 13.71 -23.30
N ALA A 315 4.74 13.73 -22.10
CA ALA A 315 4.03 14.03 -20.85
C ALA A 315 3.76 15.53 -20.69
N VAL A 316 2.71 15.89 -19.94
CA VAL A 316 2.44 17.30 -19.59
C VAL A 316 3.57 17.90 -18.76
N LYS A 317 3.79 19.21 -18.90
CA LYS A 317 4.89 19.92 -18.23
C LYS A 317 4.84 19.77 -16.70
N SER A 318 3.65 19.85 -16.11
CA SER A 318 3.48 19.70 -14.65
C SER A 318 4.00 18.35 -14.14
N LEU A 319 3.78 17.27 -14.89
CA LEU A 319 4.23 15.92 -14.53
C LEU A 319 5.75 15.79 -14.63
N VAL A 320 6.36 16.45 -15.63
CA VAL A 320 7.82 16.54 -15.76
C VAL A 320 8.43 17.35 -14.61
N ASP A 321 7.83 18.51 -14.29
CA ASP A 321 8.28 19.39 -13.21
C ASP A 321 8.12 18.71 -11.83
N LEU A 322 7.04 17.95 -11.63
CA LEU A 322 6.84 17.11 -10.45
C LEU A 322 7.93 16.04 -10.34
N GLY A 323 8.24 15.35 -11.44
CA GLY A 323 9.32 14.36 -11.50
C GLY A 323 10.66 14.97 -11.11
N ALA A 324 10.99 16.15 -11.64
CA ALA A 324 12.22 16.87 -11.30
C ALA A 324 12.27 17.25 -9.80
N ALA A 325 11.17 17.82 -9.26
CA ALA A 325 11.10 18.21 -7.85
C ALA A 325 11.18 17.00 -6.90
N ALA A 326 10.51 15.91 -7.24
CA ALA A 326 10.53 14.68 -6.46
C ALA A 326 11.89 13.99 -6.48
N VAL A 327 12.61 14.04 -7.60
CA VAL A 327 13.98 13.54 -7.69
C VAL A 327 14.96 14.45 -6.95
N GLU A 328 14.82 15.77 -7.09
CA GLU A 328 15.59 16.73 -6.28
C GLU A 328 15.37 16.44 -4.79
N GLN A 329 14.12 16.26 -4.36
CA GLN A 329 13.81 15.88 -2.98
C GLN A 329 14.39 14.51 -2.60
N GLY A 330 14.31 13.48 -3.43
CA GLY A 330 14.79 12.15 -3.08
C GLY A 330 16.32 12.02 -3.08
N ILE A 331 17.04 12.77 -3.94
CA ILE A 331 18.51 12.97 -3.86
C ILE A 331 18.86 13.84 -2.63
N MET A 332 17.90 14.63 -2.14
CA MET A 332 18.11 15.57 -1.03
C MET A 332 17.56 15.15 0.34
N ALA A 333 16.80 14.07 0.43
CA ALA A 333 16.30 13.56 1.69
C ALA A 333 17.48 13.03 2.50
N TRP A 334 17.46 13.24 3.83
CA TRP A 334 18.47 12.77 4.77
C TRP A 334 18.42 11.24 4.93
N LYS A 335 18.59 10.52 3.82
CA LYS A 335 18.48 9.07 3.73
C LYS A 335 19.84 8.39 3.75
N ASP A 336 20.91 9.13 3.49
CA ASP A 336 22.25 8.57 3.45
C ASP A 336 22.97 8.80 4.78
N TYR A 337 23.29 7.69 5.43
CA TYR A 337 24.17 7.63 6.60
C TYR A 337 25.44 8.48 6.41
N GLU A 338 26.02 8.48 5.20
CA GLU A 338 27.27 9.18 4.90
C GLU A 338 27.13 10.71 4.85
N GLU A 339 25.95 11.23 4.50
CA GLU A 339 25.67 12.68 4.55
C GLU A 339 25.57 13.16 6.01
N GLU A 340 24.92 12.37 6.88
CA GLU A 340 24.87 12.67 8.31
C GLU A 340 26.23 12.57 8.99
N CYS A 341 27.06 11.60 8.60
CA CYS A 341 28.45 11.51 9.02
C CYS A 341 29.24 12.79 8.66
N ALA A 342 29.14 13.24 7.40
CA ALA A 342 29.80 14.45 6.93
C ALA A 342 29.32 15.70 7.69
N TYR A 343 28.02 15.81 7.95
CA TYR A 343 27.43 16.90 8.74
C TYR A 343 27.94 16.94 10.16
N LYS A 344 27.89 15.80 10.87
CA LYS A 344 28.33 15.71 12.26
C LYS A 344 29.78 16.16 12.40
N VAL A 345 30.67 15.76 11.49
CA VAL A 345 32.07 16.17 11.56
C VAL A 345 32.23 17.65 11.19
N PHE A 346 31.53 18.15 10.17
CA PHE A 346 31.59 19.57 9.77
C PHE A 346 31.18 20.52 10.90
N TYR A 347 30.15 20.17 11.68
CA TYR A 347 29.72 20.97 12.84
C TYR A 347 30.41 20.58 14.16
N GLY A 348 31.35 19.64 14.16
CA GLY A 348 32.08 19.22 15.36
C GLY A 348 31.22 18.45 16.37
N LEU A 349 30.15 17.80 15.90
CA LEU A 349 29.24 16.95 16.67
C LEU A 349 29.75 15.51 16.82
N ALA A 350 30.84 15.14 16.14
CA ALA A 350 31.53 13.87 16.28
C ALA A 350 33.00 14.07 16.65
N LYS A 351 33.63 13.03 17.23
CA LYS A 351 35.06 13.04 17.53
C LYS A 351 35.91 13.17 16.27
N GLY A 352 37.12 13.74 16.44
CA GLY A 352 38.11 13.79 15.37
C GLY A 352 38.47 12.39 14.86
N ASN A 353 38.50 12.22 13.53
CA ASN A 353 38.67 10.97 12.79
C ASN A 353 37.42 10.05 12.70
N ALA A 354 36.27 10.45 13.26
CA ALA A 354 35.03 9.72 13.04
C ALA A 354 34.66 9.70 11.53
N TYR A 355 34.07 8.58 11.11
CA TYR A 355 33.61 8.28 9.74
C TYR A 355 34.68 8.46 8.65
N GLY A 356 35.96 8.34 9.03
CA GLY A 356 37.08 8.52 8.12
C GLY A 356 37.42 9.98 7.81
N TYR A 357 36.81 10.97 8.47
CA TYR A 357 37.12 12.39 8.26
C TYR A 357 38.17 12.93 9.23
N LYS A 358 39.19 13.57 8.68
CA LYS A 358 40.21 14.34 9.40
C LYS A 358 40.12 15.82 9.01
N ILE A 359 39.08 16.49 9.52
CA ILE A 359 38.83 17.91 9.27
C ILE A 359 38.66 18.69 10.58
N ASN A 360 38.87 20.00 10.53
CA ASN A 360 38.45 20.89 11.60
C ASN A 360 36.99 21.29 11.38
N ALA A 361 36.24 21.51 12.47
CA ALA A 361 34.87 21.99 12.38
C ALA A 361 34.80 23.32 11.59
N GLY A 362 33.85 23.42 10.66
CA GLY A 362 33.64 24.56 9.76
C GLY A 362 34.48 24.54 8.47
N ASP A 363 35.38 23.57 8.27
CA ASP A 363 36.23 23.49 7.07
C ASP A 363 35.53 22.77 5.91
N TRP A 364 34.78 23.55 5.12
CA TRP A 364 33.97 23.04 4.01
C TRP A 364 34.82 22.49 2.85
N GLU A 365 35.89 23.19 2.48
CA GLU A 365 36.75 22.79 1.35
C GLU A 365 37.43 21.45 1.63
N THR A 366 37.93 21.26 2.85
CA THR A 366 38.52 19.99 3.25
C THR A 366 37.46 18.89 3.36
N LEU A 367 36.26 19.20 3.86
CA LEU A 367 35.16 18.22 3.92
C LEU A 367 34.84 17.68 2.53
N ILE A 368 34.51 18.54 1.56
CA ILE A 368 34.12 18.12 0.21
C ILE A 368 35.23 17.30 -0.45
N THR A 369 36.49 17.69 -0.24
CA THR A 369 37.65 16.91 -0.72
C THR A 369 37.70 15.52 -0.08
N GLN A 370 37.44 15.40 1.23
CA GLN A 370 37.49 14.12 1.95
C GLN A 370 36.23 13.25 1.83
N MET A 371 35.09 13.83 1.41
CA MET A 371 33.90 13.04 1.08
C MET A 371 34.23 12.03 -0.03
N GLY A 372 35.13 12.38 -0.94
CA GLY A 372 35.77 11.47 -1.89
C GLY A 372 34.76 10.77 -2.80
N GLY A 373 34.86 9.44 -2.89
CA GLY A 373 33.96 8.60 -3.68
C GLY A 373 32.48 8.87 -3.45
N TYR A 374 32.08 9.16 -2.21
CA TYR A 374 30.68 9.48 -1.90
C TYR A 374 30.20 10.76 -2.60
N TYR A 375 31.00 11.83 -2.56
CA TYR A 375 30.67 13.06 -3.30
C TYR A 375 30.62 12.80 -4.81
N HIS A 376 31.56 12.02 -5.35
CA HIS A 376 31.57 11.65 -6.76
C HIS A 376 30.32 10.85 -7.18
N GLN A 377 29.81 9.98 -6.30
CA GLN A 377 28.55 9.27 -6.53
C GLN A 377 27.37 10.23 -6.63
N ILE A 378 27.22 11.17 -5.69
CA ILE A 378 26.13 12.16 -5.72
C ILE A 378 26.18 12.96 -7.04
N VAL A 379 27.38 13.39 -7.44
CA VAL A 379 27.57 14.11 -8.71
C VAL A 379 27.20 13.24 -9.91
N ARG A 380 27.61 11.96 -9.92
CA ARG A 380 27.28 10.99 -10.98
C ARG A 380 25.77 10.80 -11.10
N GLU A 381 25.09 10.53 -9.99
CA GLU A 381 23.63 10.34 -9.95
C GLU A 381 22.89 11.59 -10.44
N ARG A 382 23.33 12.79 -10.01
CA ARG A 382 22.75 14.06 -10.51
C ARG A 382 22.99 14.25 -12.01
N LYS A 383 24.15 13.86 -12.53
CA LYS A 383 24.45 13.91 -13.98
C LYS A 383 23.61 12.90 -14.78
N ASP A 384 23.46 11.67 -14.29
CA ASP A 384 22.65 10.62 -14.91
C ASP A 384 21.19 11.01 -14.95
N GLU A 385 20.70 11.61 -13.88
CA GLU A 385 19.34 12.12 -13.84
C GLU A 385 19.12 13.31 -14.77
N TYR A 386 20.05 14.27 -14.79
CA TYR A 386 19.94 15.42 -15.69
C TYR A 386 19.89 14.96 -17.15
N LYS A 387 20.70 13.96 -17.54
CA LYS A 387 20.63 13.32 -18.86
C LYS A 387 19.25 12.73 -19.14
N ARG A 388 18.72 11.95 -18.19
CA ARG A 388 17.41 11.31 -18.29
C ARG A 388 16.28 12.33 -18.50
N ILE A 389 16.21 13.36 -17.67
CA ILE A 389 15.17 14.40 -17.75
C ILE A 389 15.32 15.25 -19.01
N SER A 390 16.56 15.61 -19.39
CA SER A 390 16.81 16.45 -20.56
C SER A 390 16.74 15.71 -21.90
N GLY A 391 16.55 14.39 -21.88
CA GLY A 391 16.56 13.53 -23.08
C GLY A 391 17.91 13.54 -23.80
N LYS A 392 19.01 13.73 -23.07
CA LYS A 392 20.38 13.80 -23.60
C LYS A 392 21.18 12.56 -23.26
N ASP A 393 21.92 12.05 -24.23
CA ASP A 393 22.88 10.95 -23.99
C ASP A 393 24.20 11.44 -23.38
N THR A 394 24.56 12.71 -23.61
CA THR A 394 25.84 13.30 -23.16
C THR A 394 25.67 14.74 -22.67
N LEU A 395 26.52 15.15 -21.73
CA LEU A 395 26.56 16.50 -21.16
C LEU A 395 27.79 17.27 -21.66
N SER A 396 27.61 18.55 -21.98
CA SER A 396 28.73 19.46 -22.26
C SER A 396 29.54 19.78 -21.01
N ASP A 397 30.78 20.22 -21.17
CA ASP A 397 31.66 20.58 -20.05
C ASP A 397 31.06 21.68 -19.16
N ASP A 398 30.33 22.63 -19.77
CA ASP A 398 29.65 23.70 -19.02
C ASP A 398 28.49 23.15 -18.19
N GLU A 399 27.72 22.18 -18.72
CA GLU A 399 26.66 21.50 -17.98
C GLU A 399 27.23 20.66 -16.83
N GLN A 400 28.33 19.94 -17.06
CA GLN A 400 28.98 19.15 -16.02
C GLN A 400 29.47 20.05 -14.87
N ARG A 401 30.18 21.15 -15.17
CA ARG A 401 30.64 22.12 -14.17
C ARG A 401 29.48 22.80 -13.44
N MET A 402 28.39 23.08 -14.16
CA MET A 402 27.19 23.66 -13.57
C MET A 402 26.56 22.70 -12.56
N ILE A 403 26.41 21.41 -12.91
CA ILE A 403 25.88 20.38 -12.01
C ILE A 403 26.77 20.20 -10.78
N GLU A 404 28.09 20.13 -10.94
CA GLU A 404 29.03 20.01 -9.80
C GLU A 404 28.89 21.19 -8.82
N ARG A 405 28.83 22.43 -9.33
CA ARG A 405 28.60 23.62 -8.51
C ARG A 405 27.23 23.60 -7.82
N GLN A 406 26.21 23.11 -8.50
CA GLN A 406 24.87 22.96 -7.91
C GLN A 406 24.89 21.93 -6.79
N VAL A 407 25.48 20.75 -7.00
CA VAL A 407 25.59 19.70 -5.97
C VAL A 407 26.30 20.24 -4.72
N GLU A 408 27.44 20.90 -4.88
CA GLU A 408 28.16 21.47 -3.74
C GLU A 408 27.35 22.56 -3.02
N SER A 409 26.74 23.48 -3.78
CA SER A 409 25.89 24.54 -3.22
C SER A 409 24.67 23.97 -2.50
N ASP A 410 24.05 22.93 -3.05
CA ASP A 410 22.88 22.24 -2.49
C ASP A 410 23.29 21.55 -1.18
N LEU A 411 24.39 20.79 -1.16
CA LEU A 411 24.91 20.14 0.04
C LEU A 411 25.20 21.16 1.14
N LYS A 412 25.87 22.27 0.81
CA LYS A 412 26.18 23.32 1.78
C LYS A 412 24.91 23.93 2.37
N LYS A 413 23.96 24.26 1.50
CA LYS A 413 22.67 24.81 1.91
C LYS A 413 21.90 23.83 2.80
N LYS A 414 21.92 22.52 2.49
CA LYS A 414 21.31 21.49 3.35
C LYS A 414 21.94 21.48 4.74
N PHE A 415 23.27 21.54 4.85
CA PHE A 415 23.97 21.57 6.14
C PHE A 415 23.58 22.80 6.96
N GLU A 416 23.54 23.96 6.31
CA GLU A 416 23.09 25.21 6.94
C GLU A 416 21.62 25.18 7.36
N GLU A 417 20.74 24.52 6.59
CA GLU A 417 19.32 24.33 6.91
C GLU A 417 19.13 23.35 8.07
N ARG A 418 19.84 22.22 8.05
CA ARG A 418 19.86 21.22 9.11
C ARG A 418 20.35 21.81 10.44
N ALA A 419 21.38 22.64 10.42
CA ALA A 419 21.87 23.32 11.63
C ALA A 419 20.85 24.28 12.26
N LYS A 420 19.98 24.91 11.46
CA LYS A 420 18.92 25.81 11.98
C LYS A 420 17.84 25.06 12.75
N ILE A 421 17.70 23.76 12.55
CA ILE A 421 16.67 22.93 13.17
C ILE A 421 17.21 22.02 14.28
N ASP A 422 18.52 21.94 14.51
CA ASP A 422 19.14 21.10 15.55
C ASP A 422 18.45 21.26 16.91
N SER A 423 18.19 22.51 17.31
CA SER A 423 17.55 22.84 18.59
C SER A 423 16.09 22.39 18.70
N LYS A 424 15.47 21.95 17.60
CA LYS A 424 14.09 21.48 17.54
C LYS A 424 13.97 19.96 17.50
N ILE A 425 15.06 19.24 17.22
CA ILE A 425 15.01 17.80 17.01
C ILE A 425 14.57 17.06 18.25
N ASP A 426 15.13 17.35 19.42
CA ASP A 426 14.77 16.61 20.64
C ASP A 426 13.28 16.71 20.96
N ALA A 427 12.70 17.91 20.79
CA ALA A 427 11.27 18.12 20.98
C ALA A 427 10.44 17.34 19.94
N LYS A 428 10.87 17.36 18.68
CA LYS A 428 10.17 16.67 17.60
C LYS A 428 10.32 15.14 17.67
N GLN A 429 11.47 14.67 18.10
CA GLN A 429 11.74 13.27 18.39
C GLN A 429 10.80 12.77 19.49
N ALA A 430 10.64 13.52 20.59
CA ALA A 430 9.72 13.14 21.66
C ALA A 430 8.26 12.98 21.17
N GLU A 431 7.81 13.79 20.22
CA GLU A 431 6.50 13.61 19.56
C GLU A 431 6.47 12.29 18.77
N TYR A 432 7.48 12.01 17.96
CA TYR A 432 7.56 10.78 17.16
C TYR A 432 7.77 9.51 18.00
N GLU A 433 8.42 9.58 19.16
CA GLU A 433 8.58 8.42 20.06
C GLU A 433 7.22 7.87 20.50
N ILE A 434 6.26 8.75 20.78
CA ILE A 434 4.88 8.37 21.11
C ILE A 434 4.23 7.64 19.92
N LEU A 435 4.42 8.16 18.71
CA LEU A 435 3.84 7.61 17.48
C LEU A 435 4.43 6.24 17.12
N VAL A 436 5.76 6.15 17.08
CA VAL A 436 6.49 4.91 16.75
C VAL A 436 6.13 3.83 17.76
N LYS A 437 6.04 4.17 19.05
CA LYS A 437 5.61 3.25 20.09
C LYS A 437 4.17 2.76 19.88
N ALA A 438 3.22 3.67 19.62
CA ALA A 438 1.84 3.30 19.37
C ALA A 438 1.69 2.37 18.15
N PHE A 439 2.44 2.63 17.07
CA PHE A 439 2.45 1.75 15.90
C PHE A 439 3.05 0.39 16.19
N LYS A 440 4.13 0.34 16.95
CA LYS A 440 4.75 -0.92 17.37
C LYS A 440 3.82 -1.75 18.26
N ASP A 441 3.23 -1.13 19.29
CA ASP A 441 2.33 -1.79 20.22
C ASP A 441 1.05 -2.31 19.54
N ALA A 442 0.58 -1.65 18.47
CA ALA A 442 -0.54 -2.10 17.65
C ALA A 442 -0.19 -3.23 16.66
N GLY A 443 1.09 -3.59 16.53
CA GLY A 443 1.61 -4.54 15.54
C GLY A 443 1.62 -3.99 14.11
N LEU A 444 1.54 -2.66 13.93
CA LEU A 444 1.53 -2.04 12.61
C LEU A 444 2.88 -2.12 11.91
N LEU A 445 3.98 -2.17 12.66
CA LEU A 445 5.34 -2.24 12.10
C LEU A 445 5.80 -3.67 11.77
N THR A 446 5.00 -4.69 12.08
CA THR A 446 5.37 -6.09 11.83
C THR A 446 5.66 -6.32 10.34
N ARG A 447 6.78 -6.98 10.05
CA ARG A 447 7.20 -7.24 8.67
C ARG A 447 6.23 -8.18 7.97
N THR A 448 6.01 -7.97 6.66
CA THR A 448 5.10 -8.75 5.78
C THR A 448 3.62 -8.71 6.14
N GLU A 449 3.25 -8.02 7.22
CA GLU A 449 1.86 -7.73 7.58
C GLU A 449 1.45 -6.35 7.03
N ASN A 450 0.16 -6.02 7.15
CA ASN A 450 -0.38 -4.69 6.83
C ASN A 450 -0.11 -4.19 5.39
N GLY A 451 0.14 -5.12 4.46
CA GLY A 451 0.42 -4.83 3.05
C GLY A 451 1.89 -4.51 2.74
N PHE A 452 2.79 -4.66 3.71
CA PHE A 452 4.21 -4.38 3.51
C PHE A 452 4.95 -5.54 2.81
N LYS A 453 5.88 -5.19 1.92
CA LYS A 453 6.72 -6.17 1.21
C LYS A 453 7.94 -6.55 2.06
N GLU A 454 8.52 -7.70 1.76
CA GLU A 454 9.68 -8.24 2.47
C GLU A 454 10.93 -7.37 2.36
N ASP A 455 11.06 -6.55 1.32
CA ASP A 455 12.20 -5.67 1.05
C ASP A 455 12.03 -4.25 1.61
N MET A 456 10.86 -3.90 2.17
CA MET A 456 10.64 -2.56 2.71
C MET A 456 11.45 -2.31 3.97
N THR A 457 12.17 -1.18 4.02
CA THR A 457 12.81 -0.70 5.24
C THR A 457 11.76 -0.25 6.27
N VAL A 458 12.16 -0.11 7.54
CA VAL A 458 11.28 0.39 8.59
C VAL A 458 10.87 1.85 8.36
N ASN A 459 11.78 2.70 7.89
CA ASN A 459 11.49 4.10 7.58
C ASN A 459 10.38 4.22 6.52
N ARG A 460 10.41 3.40 5.46
CA ARG A 460 9.33 3.36 4.45
C ARG A 460 7.97 3.00 5.07
N ARG A 461 7.94 1.98 5.92
CA ARG A 461 6.70 1.56 6.61
C ARG A 461 6.16 2.66 7.52
N LEU A 462 7.04 3.32 8.28
CA LEU A 462 6.68 4.43 9.15
C LEU A 462 6.04 5.59 8.37
N HIS A 463 6.63 5.98 7.24
CA HIS A 463 6.05 7.04 6.40
C HIS A 463 4.67 6.66 5.83
N SER A 464 4.49 5.41 5.37
CA SER A 464 3.17 4.94 4.92
C SER A 464 2.12 5.01 6.05
N LEU A 465 2.49 4.65 7.28
CA LEU A 465 1.58 4.74 8.42
C LEU A 465 1.27 6.19 8.81
N LEU A 466 2.25 7.09 8.73
CA LEU A 466 2.04 8.53 8.96
C LEU A 466 1.13 9.17 7.92
N ALA A 467 1.20 8.75 6.66
CA ALA A 467 0.28 9.19 5.61
C ALA A 467 -1.16 8.74 5.90
N ILE A 468 -1.36 7.46 6.25
CA ILE A 468 -2.68 6.95 6.65
C ILE A 468 -3.19 7.68 7.90
N ARG A 469 -2.32 7.92 8.89
CA ARG A 469 -2.64 8.71 10.08
C ARG A 469 -3.17 10.09 9.69
N GLY A 470 -2.52 10.78 8.76
CA GLY A 470 -2.94 12.07 8.22
C GLY A 470 -4.33 12.01 7.58
N ASN A 471 -4.58 11.01 6.74
CA ASN A 471 -5.89 10.79 6.11
C ASN A 471 -7.01 10.63 7.14
N ILE A 472 -6.79 9.79 8.16
CA ILE A 472 -7.78 9.56 9.22
C ILE A 472 -8.03 10.81 10.06
N LEU A 473 -7.00 11.62 10.31
CA LEU A 473 -7.18 12.89 11.01
C LEU A 473 -8.00 13.88 10.18
N ASN A 474 -7.80 13.94 8.87
CA ASN A 474 -8.58 14.81 8.00
C ASN A 474 -10.07 14.43 7.97
N ILE A 475 -10.40 13.14 8.02
CA ILE A 475 -11.77 12.64 8.14
C ILE A 475 -12.51 13.23 9.35
N VAL A 476 -11.78 13.47 10.45
CA VAL A 476 -12.34 14.08 11.66
C VAL A 476 -12.08 15.59 11.76
N GLY A 477 -11.72 16.24 10.64
CA GLY A 477 -11.44 17.68 10.58
C GLY A 477 -10.18 18.11 11.35
N GLY A 478 -9.22 17.20 11.52
CA GLY A 478 -7.99 17.41 12.29
C GLY A 478 -8.18 17.35 13.82
N ASP A 479 -9.40 17.10 14.30
CA ASP A 479 -9.70 17.08 15.73
C ASP A 479 -9.30 15.75 16.38
N MET A 480 -8.06 15.69 16.88
CA MET A 480 -7.56 14.54 17.62
C MET A 480 -8.37 14.20 18.88
N SER A 481 -9.18 15.11 19.40
CA SER A 481 -10.02 14.83 20.58
C SER A 481 -11.13 13.82 20.31
N LYS A 482 -11.48 13.61 19.02
CA LYS A 482 -12.43 12.58 18.59
C LYS A 482 -11.96 11.17 18.94
N PHE A 483 -10.65 10.93 19.01
CA PHE A 483 -10.06 9.66 19.43
C PHE A 483 -9.96 9.49 20.96
N GLY A 484 -10.81 10.21 21.71
CA GLY A 484 -10.96 10.05 23.15
C GLY A 484 -9.97 10.88 23.98
N ARG A 485 -9.68 10.38 25.19
CA ARG A 485 -8.83 11.08 26.17
C ARG A 485 -7.39 11.17 25.67
N GLU A 486 -6.74 12.29 25.95
CA GLU A 486 -5.38 12.63 25.51
C GLU A 486 -4.39 11.46 25.56
N LYS A 487 -4.27 10.80 26.71
CA LYS A 487 -3.36 9.67 26.94
C LYS A 487 -3.59 8.43 26.05
N ASN A 488 -4.77 8.29 25.42
CA ASN A 488 -5.13 7.14 24.60
C ASN A 488 -5.27 7.51 23.11
N ARG A 489 -5.06 8.77 22.73
CA ARG A 489 -5.37 9.24 21.36
C ARG A 489 -4.56 8.52 20.30
N GLU A 490 -3.25 8.42 20.51
CA GLU A 490 -2.37 7.76 19.53
C GLU A 490 -2.58 6.25 19.48
N GLU A 491 -2.91 5.60 20.60
CA GLU A 491 -3.28 4.18 20.62
C GLU A 491 -4.57 3.94 19.81
N ASN A 492 -5.59 4.78 20.03
CA ASN A 492 -6.85 4.70 19.29
C ASN A 492 -6.67 5.03 17.80
N LEU A 493 -5.79 5.98 17.48
CA LEU A 493 -5.48 6.34 16.10
C LEU A 493 -4.68 5.24 15.40
N ALA A 494 -3.73 4.59 16.09
CA ALA A 494 -3.06 3.39 15.60
C ALA A 494 -4.05 2.25 15.35
N TYR A 495 -5.04 2.07 16.23
CA TYR A 495 -6.12 1.12 15.98
C TYR A 495 -6.97 1.51 14.77
N ALA A 496 -7.29 2.78 14.59
CA ALA A 496 -7.98 3.26 13.39
C ALA A 496 -7.17 3.01 12.11
N ILE A 497 -5.85 3.22 12.12
CA ILE A 497 -4.96 2.87 11.00
C ILE A 497 -5.03 1.37 10.70
N LYS A 498 -5.03 0.52 11.73
CA LYS A 498 -5.18 -0.93 11.57
C LYS A 498 -6.51 -1.29 10.90
N MET A 499 -7.61 -0.66 11.31
CA MET A 499 -8.92 -0.87 10.68
C MET A 499 -8.97 -0.33 9.26
N TRP A 500 -8.36 0.83 9.00
CA TRP A 500 -8.23 1.40 7.65
C TRP A 500 -7.51 0.44 6.70
N ILE A 501 -6.42 -0.17 7.14
CA ILE A 501 -5.67 -1.17 6.37
C ILE A 501 -6.50 -2.45 6.24
N GLY A 502 -7.11 -2.92 7.33
CA GLY A 502 -7.88 -4.17 7.36
C GLY A 502 -9.12 -4.16 6.47
N TYR A 503 -9.82 -3.03 6.38
CA TYR A 503 -10.96 -2.87 5.47
C TYR A 503 -10.54 -2.60 4.02
N GLY A 504 -9.30 -2.14 3.79
CA GLY A 504 -8.75 -1.94 2.47
C GLY A 504 -9.62 -1.04 1.60
N LYS A 505 -10.10 -1.54 0.46
CA LYS A 505 -10.94 -0.78 -0.47
C LYS A 505 -12.40 -0.59 -0.01
N ASP A 506 -12.84 -1.30 1.03
CA ASP A 506 -14.19 -1.18 1.58
C ASP A 506 -14.27 -0.03 2.60
N ARG A 507 -14.16 1.20 2.10
CA ARG A 507 -14.12 2.41 2.95
C ARG A 507 -15.43 2.63 3.71
N ALA A 508 -16.57 2.19 3.18
CA ALA A 508 -17.85 2.28 3.87
C ALA A 508 -17.81 1.59 5.25
N LYS A 509 -17.26 0.37 5.34
CA LYS A 509 -17.08 -0.33 6.62
C LYS A 509 -16.17 0.41 7.59
N PHE A 510 -15.14 1.09 7.09
CA PHE A 510 -14.29 1.92 7.93
C PHE A 510 -15.08 3.09 8.53
N TYR A 511 -15.87 3.79 7.74
CA TYR A 511 -16.71 4.89 8.20
C TYR A 511 -17.78 4.45 9.20
N ASP A 512 -18.45 3.33 8.94
CA ASP A 512 -19.42 2.76 9.87
C ASP A 512 -18.77 2.42 11.21
N TRP A 513 -17.61 1.75 11.16
CA TRP A 513 -16.82 1.45 12.34
C TRP A 513 -16.40 2.73 13.10
N MET A 514 -15.97 3.79 12.40
CA MET A 514 -15.63 5.09 13.02
C MET A 514 -16.83 5.72 13.74
N ARG A 515 -18.05 5.57 13.21
CA ARG A 515 -19.30 6.04 13.87
C ARG A 515 -19.68 5.16 15.06
N GLU A 516 -19.51 3.84 14.95
CA GLU A 516 -19.74 2.89 16.06
C GLU A 516 -18.84 3.18 17.25
N MET A 517 -17.57 3.47 16.99
CA MET A 517 -16.58 3.86 18.00
C MET A 517 -16.81 5.27 18.56
N GLY A 518 -17.72 6.06 17.96
CA GLY A 518 -18.03 7.42 18.35
C GLY A 518 -16.98 8.46 17.93
N TYR A 519 -16.09 8.12 17.00
CA TYR A 519 -15.09 9.04 16.45
C TYR A 519 -15.71 9.99 15.42
N LEU A 520 -16.74 9.51 14.70
CA LEU A 520 -17.61 10.32 13.87
C LEU A 520 -18.99 10.46 14.51
N GLU A 521 -19.68 11.56 14.22
CA GLU A 521 -21.06 11.73 14.65
C GLU A 521 -21.93 10.63 14.03
N LYS A 522 -22.77 10.00 14.86
CA LYS A 522 -23.85 9.15 14.35
C LYS A 522 -24.77 10.02 13.51
N GLN A 523 -25.06 9.59 12.28
CA GLN A 523 -26.01 10.29 11.42
C GLN A 523 -27.32 10.47 12.18
N LYS A 524 -27.81 11.72 12.27
CA LYS A 524 -29.04 12.02 12.99
C LYS A 524 -30.22 11.44 12.22
N GLU A 525 -31.03 10.63 12.91
CA GLU A 525 -32.27 10.05 12.39
C GLU A 525 -33.18 11.16 11.85
N GLY A 526 -33.47 11.14 10.54
CA GLY A 526 -34.42 12.07 9.94
C GLY A 526 -35.85 11.69 10.33
N THR A 527 -36.70 12.67 10.64
CA THR A 527 -38.16 12.47 10.61
C THR A 527 -38.63 12.55 9.15
N GLY A 528 -39.20 11.48 8.59
CA GLY A 528 -39.60 11.43 7.18
C GLY A 528 -40.40 10.18 6.82
N TYR A 529 -40.56 9.93 5.51
CA TYR A 529 -41.25 8.75 4.97
C TYR A 529 -40.71 8.35 3.61
N TRP A 530 -40.78 7.06 3.30
CA TRP A 530 -40.51 6.48 1.99
C TRP A 530 -41.72 6.62 1.06
N LYS A 531 -41.49 7.07 -0.16
CA LYS A 531 -42.50 7.23 -1.22
C LYS A 531 -42.14 6.32 -2.39
N LEU A 532 -43.06 5.45 -2.82
CA LEU A 532 -42.87 4.62 -4.00
C LEU A 532 -42.79 5.51 -5.25
N VAL A 533 -41.73 5.35 -6.04
CA VAL A 533 -41.44 6.17 -7.23
C VAL A 533 -41.65 5.37 -8.52
N ARG A 534 -41.17 4.13 -8.56
CA ARG A 534 -41.34 3.24 -9.72
C ARG A 534 -41.21 1.77 -9.33
N SER A 535 -41.53 0.90 -10.29
CA SER A 535 -41.24 -0.54 -10.19
C SER A 535 -40.73 -1.06 -11.52
N PHE A 536 -39.80 -2.01 -11.48
CA PHE A 536 -39.19 -2.62 -12.66
C PHE A 536 -38.72 -4.04 -12.34
N THR A 537 -38.44 -4.83 -13.38
CA THR A 537 -38.04 -6.24 -13.26
C THR A 537 -36.66 -6.44 -13.88
N ASN A 538 -35.85 -7.33 -13.31
CA ASN A 538 -34.56 -7.69 -13.86
C ASN A 538 -34.70 -8.25 -15.29
N LYS A 539 -33.61 -8.26 -16.05
CA LYS A 539 -33.55 -9.05 -17.29
C LYS A 539 -33.41 -10.52 -16.90
N TYR A 540 -34.23 -11.38 -17.51
CA TYR A 540 -34.20 -12.83 -17.31
C TYR A 540 -34.48 -13.55 -18.63
N GLU A 541 -34.05 -14.81 -18.72
CA GLU A 541 -34.36 -15.67 -19.87
C GLU A 541 -35.85 -16.06 -19.86
N THR A 542 -36.57 -15.86 -20.98
CA THR A 542 -38.00 -16.13 -21.05
C THR A 542 -38.34 -17.56 -21.48
N SER A 543 -37.38 -18.27 -22.08
CA SER A 543 -37.55 -19.67 -22.47
C SER A 543 -36.20 -20.35 -22.72
N ALA A 544 -36.08 -21.61 -22.33
CA ALA A 544 -34.93 -22.47 -22.62
C ALA A 544 -35.43 -23.86 -23.06
N SER A 545 -34.64 -24.56 -23.87
CA SER A 545 -34.95 -25.95 -24.23
C SER A 545 -33.67 -26.74 -24.50
N ASP A 546 -33.61 -27.96 -24.02
CA ASP A 546 -32.53 -28.91 -24.30
C ASP A 546 -33.08 -30.28 -24.76
N GLU A 547 -32.25 -31.32 -24.75
CA GLU A 547 -32.66 -32.68 -25.18
C GLU A 547 -33.68 -33.34 -24.23
N ASN A 548 -33.88 -32.79 -23.03
CA ASN A 548 -34.69 -33.36 -21.97
C ASN A 548 -35.84 -32.43 -21.51
N TYR A 549 -35.72 -31.11 -21.63
CA TYR A 549 -36.65 -30.14 -21.07
C TYR A 549 -37.02 -29.02 -22.04
N VAL A 550 -38.24 -28.51 -21.88
CA VAL A 550 -38.70 -27.22 -22.42
C VAL A 550 -39.21 -26.39 -21.25
N GLU A 551 -38.63 -25.22 -21.07
CA GLU A 551 -38.89 -24.33 -19.95
C GLU A 551 -39.27 -22.93 -20.42
N THR A 552 -40.22 -22.30 -19.73
CA THR A 552 -40.58 -20.90 -19.97
C THR A 552 -40.79 -20.16 -18.67
N TRP A 553 -40.31 -18.92 -18.63
CA TRP A 553 -40.44 -18.00 -17.50
C TRP A 553 -41.16 -16.74 -17.96
N SER A 554 -42.08 -16.26 -17.14
CA SER A 554 -42.60 -14.90 -17.28
C SER A 554 -42.94 -14.33 -15.93
N GLY A 555 -42.73 -13.04 -15.74
CA GLY A 555 -43.10 -12.38 -14.50
C GLY A 555 -42.74 -10.90 -14.44
N GLY A 556 -43.22 -10.26 -13.38
CA GLY A 556 -43.10 -8.84 -13.10
C GLY A 556 -44.33 -8.31 -12.37
N ASN A 557 -44.17 -7.22 -11.63
CA ASN A 557 -45.27 -6.52 -10.94
C ASN A 557 -46.15 -7.42 -10.06
N GLY A 558 -45.54 -8.40 -9.38
CA GLY A 558 -46.21 -9.27 -8.43
C GLY A 558 -46.94 -10.48 -9.02
N SER A 559 -46.72 -10.80 -10.29
CA SER A 559 -47.16 -12.07 -10.90
C SER A 559 -45.99 -12.75 -11.60
N TYR A 560 -45.84 -14.05 -11.38
CA TYR A 560 -44.70 -14.85 -11.86
C TYR A 560 -45.18 -16.23 -12.30
N THR A 561 -44.54 -16.79 -13.32
CA THR A 561 -44.80 -18.13 -13.82
C THR A 561 -43.50 -18.81 -14.23
N TYR A 562 -43.44 -20.12 -13.94
CA TYR A 562 -42.40 -21.02 -14.43
C TYR A 562 -43.08 -22.31 -14.90
N ASN A 563 -43.00 -22.57 -16.20
CA ASN A 563 -43.40 -23.84 -16.81
C ASN A 563 -42.14 -24.64 -17.11
N CYS A 564 -42.16 -25.92 -16.74
CA CYS A 564 -41.16 -26.88 -17.16
C CYS A 564 -41.87 -28.14 -17.64
N LYS A 565 -41.49 -28.62 -18.82
CA LYS A 565 -41.99 -29.85 -19.43
C LYS A 565 -40.83 -30.77 -19.79
N PHE A 566 -40.89 -32.01 -19.36
CA PHE A 566 -39.93 -33.04 -19.75
C PHE A 566 -40.28 -33.58 -21.14
N ILE A 567 -39.35 -33.52 -22.08
CA ILE A 567 -39.47 -34.00 -23.46
C ILE A 567 -38.49 -35.13 -23.80
N GLY A 568 -37.58 -35.46 -22.88
CA GLY A 568 -36.68 -36.61 -23.00
C GLY A 568 -37.42 -37.94 -22.76
N ASN A 569 -36.68 -39.05 -22.77
CA ASN A 569 -37.19 -40.35 -22.32
C ASN A 569 -36.41 -40.76 -21.07
N HIS A 570 -37.10 -41.06 -19.97
CA HIS A 570 -36.45 -41.49 -18.74
C HIS A 570 -37.26 -42.61 -18.10
N TRP A 571 -36.65 -43.79 -18.02
CA TRP A 571 -37.24 -44.93 -17.35
C TRP A 571 -37.29 -44.69 -15.84
N TYR A 572 -38.50 -44.58 -15.27
CA TYR A 572 -38.71 -44.34 -13.85
C TYR A 572 -39.48 -45.52 -13.25
N THR A 573 -38.87 -46.21 -12.29
CA THR A 573 -39.50 -47.38 -11.65
C THR A 573 -40.26 -46.93 -10.42
N ALA A 574 -41.51 -46.50 -10.59
CA ALA A 574 -42.44 -46.17 -9.51
C ALA A 574 -43.80 -46.85 -9.70
N SER A 575 -44.62 -46.86 -8.65
CA SER A 575 -45.94 -47.49 -8.69
C SER A 575 -46.96 -46.80 -9.60
N THR A 576 -46.64 -45.61 -10.13
CA THR A 576 -47.63 -44.73 -10.79
C THR A 576 -47.46 -44.56 -12.30
N HIS A 577 -46.26 -44.81 -12.86
CA HIS A 577 -45.95 -44.80 -14.32
C HIS A 577 -44.49 -45.24 -14.58
N ASP A 578 -44.17 -45.62 -15.82
CA ASP A 578 -42.85 -46.19 -16.22
C ASP A 578 -41.95 -45.22 -17.02
N ASP A 579 -42.49 -44.13 -17.56
CA ASP A 579 -41.76 -43.13 -18.37
C ASP A 579 -42.24 -41.69 -18.09
N CYS A 580 -41.30 -40.79 -17.83
CA CYS A 580 -41.55 -39.40 -17.48
C CYS A 580 -41.88 -38.50 -18.69
N HIS A 581 -41.79 -39.02 -19.92
CA HIS A 581 -41.99 -38.24 -21.14
C HIS A 581 -43.32 -37.48 -21.16
N GLY A 582 -43.27 -36.16 -21.33
CA GLY A 582 -44.44 -35.29 -21.44
C GLY A 582 -44.96 -34.74 -20.11
N GLU A 583 -44.38 -35.14 -18.97
CA GLU A 583 -44.68 -34.57 -17.66
C GLU A 583 -44.38 -33.07 -17.59
N PHE A 584 -45.15 -32.33 -16.80
CA PHE A 584 -44.96 -30.90 -16.65
C PHE A 584 -45.33 -30.37 -15.27
N VAL A 585 -44.74 -29.23 -14.92
CA VAL A 585 -45.10 -28.40 -13.77
C VAL A 585 -45.25 -26.95 -14.21
N ASN A 586 -46.42 -26.37 -13.92
CA ASN A 586 -46.75 -24.96 -14.14
C ASN A 586 -46.83 -24.29 -12.77
N ASN A 587 -45.73 -23.68 -12.36
CA ASN A 587 -45.68 -22.90 -11.13
C ASN A 587 -46.21 -21.48 -11.40
N THR A 588 -47.08 -21.00 -10.52
CA THR A 588 -47.58 -19.62 -10.52
C THR A 588 -47.29 -19.00 -9.15
N GLY A 589 -46.55 -17.90 -9.15
CA GLY A 589 -46.28 -17.07 -7.98
C GLY A 589 -47.06 -15.76 -8.07
N THR A 590 -47.61 -15.30 -6.95
CA THR A 590 -48.23 -13.98 -6.82
C THR A 590 -47.81 -13.31 -5.53
N SER A 591 -47.65 -12.00 -5.56
CA SER A 591 -47.42 -11.19 -4.36
C SER A 591 -48.43 -10.04 -4.28
N SER A 592 -48.75 -9.61 -3.07
CA SER A 592 -49.41 -8.31 -2.87
C SER A 592 -48.52 -7.17 -3.38
N ILE A 593 -49.14 -6.06 -3.76
CA ILE A 593 -48.42 -4.85 -4.15
C ILE A 593 -47.98 -4.11 -2.88
N PRO A 594 -46.69 -3.74 -2.73
CA PRO A 594 -46.23 -2.88 -1.64
C PRO A 594 -47.00 -1.56 -1.55
N ASN A 595 -47.14 -0.99 -0.35
CA ASN A 595 -47.82 0.29 -0.17
C ASN A 595 -47.08 1.41 -0.91
N SER A 596 -47.80 2.41 -1.40
CA SER A 596 -47.17 3.57 -2.06
C SER A 596 -46.35 4.45 -1.11
N ARG A 597 -46.44 4.22 0.21
CA ARG A 597 -45.79 5.01 1.25
C ARG A 597 -45.55 4.18 2.51
N TYR A 598 -44.42 4.42 3.17
CA TYR A 598 -44.12 3.93 4.52
C TYR A 598 -43.41 5.00 5.35
N ALA A 599 -43.74 5.16 6.64
CA ALA A 599 -42.87 5.88 7.55
C ALA A 599 -41.56 5.12 7.79
N GLY A 600 -40.49 5.83 8.15
CA GLY A 600 -39.28 5.16 8.63
C GLY A 600 -39.58 4.32 9.88
N GLY A 601 -39.11 3.08 9.92
CA GLY A 601 -39.43 2.10 10.97
C GLY A 601 -40.83 1.47 10.87
N GLU A 602 -41.68 1.87 9.92
CA GLU A 602 -42.97 1.22 9.67
C GLU A 602 -42.76 -0.20 9.14
N GLN A 603 -43.56 -1.16 9.61
CA GLN A 603 -43.49 -2.53 9.12
C GLN A 603 -44.06 -2.63 7.69
N ALA A 604 -43.19 -2.91 6.71
CA ALA A 604 -43.64 -3.30 5.38
C ALA A 604 -44.08 -4.76 5.40
N GLN A 605 -45.27 -5.03 4.86
CA GLN A 605 -45.87 -6.37 4.83
C GLN A 605 -46.24 -6.77 3.41
N LEU A 606 -45.96 -8.02 3.04
CA LEU A 606 -46.28 -8.61 1.75
C LEU A 606 -46.86 -10.02 1.92
N THR A 607 -47.98 -10.28 1.27
CA THR A 607 -48.51 -11.64 1.11
C THR A 607 -47.92 -12.27 -0.14
N LEU A 608 -47.23 -13.39 0.02
CA LEU A 608 -46.63 -14.18 -1.05
C LEU A 608 -47.40 -15.50 -1.18
N THR A 609 -47.75 -15.88 -2.40
CA THR A 609 -48.45 -17.14 -2.69
C THR A 609 -47.77 -17.84 -3.85
N VAL A 610 -47.57 -19.16 -3.74
CA VAL A 610 -47.15 -20.01 -4.85
C VAL A 610 -48.14 -21.15 -5.03
N SER A 611 -48.38 -21.55 -6.26
CA SER A 611 -49.22 -22.68 -6.62
C SER A 611 -48.61 -23.42 -7.81
N ALA A 612 -49.00 -24.67 -7.99
CA ALA A 612 -48.54 -25.47 -9.12
C ALA A 612 -49.72 -26.21 -9.76
N ALA A 613 -49.75 -26.26 -11.09
CA ALA A 613 -50.59 -27.17 -11.87
C ALA A 613 -49.69 -28.13 -12.62
N THR A 614 -49.94 -29.44 -12.50
CA THR A 614 -48.98 -30.46 -12.95
C THR A 614 -49.64 -31.57 -13.75
N SER A 615 -48.83 -32.40 -14.40
CA SER A 615 -49.24 -33.74 -14.80
C SER A 615 -49.65 -34.59 -13.59
N SER A 616 -50.43 -35.65 -13.82
CA SER A 616 -50.94 -36.54 -12.77
C SER A 616 -49.84 -37.32 -12.04
N ASN A 617 -48.69 -37.47 -12.71
CA ASN A 617 -47.48 -38.05 -12.14
C ASN A 617 -46.29 -37.14 -12.47
N ILE A 618 -45.28 -37.17 -11.59
CA ILE A 618 -44.05 -36.39 -11.75
C ILE A 618 -42.85 -37.20 -11.26
N CYS A 619 -41.82 -37.32 -12.09
CA CYS A 619 -40.53 -37.92 -11.73
C CYS A 619 -39.61 -36.95 -10.98
N PHE A 620 -39.42 -35.74 -11.51
CA PHE A 620 -38.35 -34.81 -11.11
C PHE A 620 -38.78 -33.73 -10.11
N HIS A 621 -37.80 -33.06 -9.49
CA HIS A 621 -38.05 -31.94 -8.59
C HIS A 621 -38.09 -30.59 -9.33
N LEU A 622 -39.25 -30.18 -9.84
CA LEU A 622 -39.46 -28.99 -10.68
C LEU A 622 -40.23 -27.85 -9.95
N GLY A 623 -39.99 -27.69 -8.65
CA GLY A 623 -40.67 -26.68 -7.83
C GLY A 623 -40.15 -25.26 -8.03
N ALA A 624 -40.96 -24.28 -7.64
CA ALA A 624 -40.61 -22.87 -7.55
C ALA A 624 -40.58 -22.35 -6.10
N HIS A 625 -39.91 -21.22 -5.90
CA HIS A 625 -39.74 -20.53 -4.62
C HIS A 625 -40.01 -19.03 -4.82
N LEU A 626 -40.70 -18.41 -3.86
CA LEU A 626 -40.98 -16.97 -3.85
C LEU A 626 -40.63 -16.40 -2.47
N THR A 627 -39.86 -15.31 -2.46
CA THR A 627 -39.39 -14.62 -1.25
C THR A 627 -39.34 -13.10 -1.46
N SER A 628 -39.16 -12.33 -0.38
CA SER A 628 -39.00 -10.88 -0.43
C SER A 628 -37.94 -10.36 0.54
N CYS A 629 -37.36 -9.20 0.24
CA CYS A 629 -36.42 -8.49 1.09
C CYS A 629 -36.45 -6.97 0.85
N ILE A 630 -35.80 -6.23 1.75
CA ILE A 630 -35.53 -4.80 1.60
C ILE A 630 -34.01 -4.61 1.46
N THR A 631 -33.59 -3.80 0.48
CA THR A 631 -32.17 -3.47 0.31
C THR A 631 -31.66 -2.54 1.43
N PRO A 632 -30.35 -2.45 1.63
CA PRO A 632 -29.72 -1.27 2.22
C PRO A 632 -30.25 0.04 1.61
N VAL A 633 -30.17 1.13 2.39
CA VAL A 633 -30.42 2.49 1.90
C VAL A 633 -29.31 2.87 0.92
N ASN A 634 -29.69 3.53 -0.18
CA ASN A 634 -28.83 3.93 -1.29
C ASN A 634 -28.11 2.74 -1.92
N HIS A 635 -28.88 1.67 -2.18
CA HIS A 635 -28.42 0.52 -2.95
C HIS A 635 -28.50 0.83 -4.44
N ASP A 636 -27.38 0.87 -5.15
CA ASP A 636 -27.34 1.47 -6.49
C ASP A 636 -28.02 0.60 -7.57
N ASP A 637 -27.82 -0.72 -7.53
CA ASP A 637 -28.58 -1.68 -8.37
C ASP A 637 -29.27 -2.73 -7.50
N PRO A 638 -30.62 -2.77 -7.42
CA PRO A 638 -31.33 -3.71 -6.56
C PRO A 638 -31.19 -5.19 -6.96
N PHE A 639 -30.59 -5.51 -8.11
CA PHE A 639 -30.42 -6.88 -8.57
C PHE A 639 -29.01 -7.46 -8.36
N VAL A 640 -28.04 -6.63 -7.98
CA VAL A 640 -26.66 -7.04 -7.67
C VAL A 640 -26.51 -7.28 -6.17
N ASN A 641 -25.74 -8.31 -5.79
CA ASN A 641 -25.63 -8.71 -4.39
C ASN A 641 -24.42 -8.05 -3.71
N TYR A 642 -24.63 -6.89 -3.06
CA TYR A 642 -23.68 -6.28 -2.13
C TYR A 642 -24.43 -5.57 -0.99
N GLY A 643 -23.78 -5.40 0.16
CA GLY A 643 -24.49 -5.09 1.39
C GLY A 643 -25.31 -6.28 1.91
N THR A 644 -26.04 -6.09 3.01
CA THR A 644 -26.86 -7.14 3.62
C THR A 644 -28.34 -6.79 3.46
N ASN A 645 -29.03 -7.48 2.57
CA ASN A 645 -30.48 -7.35 2.41
C ASN A 645 -31.22 -7.84 3.65
N MET A 646 -32.25 -7.10 4.04
CA MET A 646 -33.15 -7.45 5.14
C MET A 646 -34.27 -8.34 4.60
N TYR A 647 -34.11 -9.66 4.69
CA TYR A 647 -35.14 -10.62 4.30
C TYR A 647 -36.37 -10.53 5.21
N MET A 648 -37.56 -10.55 4.59
CA MET A 648 -38.82 -10.49 5.33
C MET A 648 -39.08 -11.81 6.07
N GLN A 649 -39.56 -11.71 7.31
CA GLN A 649 -39.90 -12.87 8.15
C GLN A 649 -41.41 -13.10 8.16
N ASN A 650 -41.85 -14.33 8.47
CA ASN A 650 -43.28 -14.62 8.62
C ASN A 650 -43.84 -13.84 9.82
N ILE A 651 -44.92 -13.08 9.62
CA ILE A 651 -45.51 -12.24 10.68
C ILE A 651 -46.30 -13.05 11.70
N ASP A 652 -46.80 -14.22 11.33
CA ASP A 652 -47.59 -15.09 12.21
C ASP A 652 -46.70 -16.03 13.05
N ASP A 653 -45.43 -16.23 12.63
CA ASP A 653 -44.41 -17.01 13.33
C ASP A 653 -43.01 -16.53 12.92
N GLU A 654 -42.41 -15.64 13.73
CA GLU A 654 -41.08 -15.08 13.46
C GLU A 654 -39.95 -16.12 13.44
N SER A 655 -40.19 -17.36 13.93
CA SER A 655 -39.23 -18.46 13.82
C SER A 655 -39.27 -19.18 12.47
N ALA A 656 -40.33 -18.93 11.68
CA ALA A 656 -40.51 -19.43 10.34
C ALA A 656 -40.06 -18.40 9.29
N ARG A 657 -39.49 -18.89 8.19
CA ARG A 657 -39.09 -18.04 7.06
C ARG A 657 -40.32 -17.39 6.43
N GLY A 658 -40.18 -16.13 5.99
CA GLY A 658 -41.21 -15.42 5.23
C GLY A 658 -41.28 -15.81 3.75
N ASP A 659 -40.88 -17.04 3.39
CA ASP A 659 -40.83 -17.54 2.03
C ASP A 659 -41.81 -18.69 1.77
N VAL A 660 -42.19 -18.89 0.51
CA VAL A 660 -43.12 -19.96 0.09
C VAL A 660 -42.57 -20.72 -1.10
N ARG A 661 -42.75 -22.04 -1.10
CA ARG A 661 -42.26 -22.92 -2.18
C ARG A 661 -43.32 -23.93 -2.55
N THR A 662 -43.30 -24.37 -3.80
CA THR A 662 -44.04 -25.55 -4.20
C THR A 662 -43.19 -26.77 -3.89
N TYR A 663 -43.75 -27.74 -3.18
CA TYR A 663 -43.06 -28.99 -2.86
C TYR A 663 -43.75 -30.17 -3.52
N LYS A 664 -42.95 -31.13 -3.97
CA LYS A 664 -43.45 -32.42 -4.47
C LYS A 664 -44.08 -33.16 -3.30
N ASN A 665 -45.30 -33.66 -3.47
CA ASN A 665 -45.91 -34.50 -2.45
C ASN A 665 -45.20 -35.86 -2.36
N ASP A 666 -45.33 -36.51 -1.20
CA ASP A 666 -44.71 -37.80 -0.87
C ASP A 666 -45.24 -38.98 -1.70
N THR A 667 -46.33 -38.78 -2.45
CA THR A 667 -46.97 -39.79 -3.30
C THR A 667 -46.59 -39.68 -4.78
N ASN A 668 -45.73 -38.73 -5.17
CA ASN A 668 -45.37 -38.43 -6.56
C ASN A 668 -46.58 -38.05 -7.46
N THR A 669 -47.69 -37.59 -6.87
CA THR A 669 -48.94 -37.27 -7.59
C THR A 669 -49.15 -35.78 -7.87
N GLY A 670 -48.20 -34.91 -7.47
CA GLY A 670 -48.26 -33.48 -7.79
C GLY A 670 -47.42 -32.58 -6.90
N TYR A 671 -47.53 -31.28 -7.15
CA TYR A 671 -46.95 -30.23 -6.31
C TYR A 671 -48.03 -29.51 -5.50
N ILE A 672 -47.73 -29.21 -4.23
CA ILE A 672 -48.59 -28.40 -3.37
C ILE A 672 -47.91 -27.05 -3.16
N GLY A 673 -48.69 -25.98 -3.31
CA GLY A 673 -48.26 -24.61 -3.05
C GLY A 673 -48.58 -24.13 -1.63
N GLY A 674 -48.34 -22.85 -1.37
CA GLY A 674 -48.57 -22.25 -0.06
C GLY A 674 -48.71 -20.73 -0.13
N SER A 675 -49.12 -20.14 0.98
CA SER A 675 -49.24 -18.69 1.15
C SER A 675 -48.64 -18.27 2.49
N VAL A 676 -47.94 -17.15 2.52
CA VAL A 676 -47.37 -16.55 3.74
C VAL A 676 -47.55 -15.04 3.69
N THR A 677 -47.79 -14.41 4.83
CA THR A 677 -47.61 -12.97 4.97
C THR A 677 -46.30 -12.73 5.67
N SER A 678 -45.43 -11.96 5.02
CA SER A 678 -44.08 -11.67 5.48
C SER A 678 -43.92 -10.18 5.74
N GLY A 679 -43.04 -9.78 6.64
CA GLY A 679 -42.74 -8.38 6.86
C GLY A 679 -41.40 -8.10 7.50
N VAL A 680 -40.97 -6.84 7.39
CA VAL A 680 -39.78 -6.28 8.04
C VAL A 680 -39.96 -4.77 8.17
N ALA A 681 -39.32 -4.15 9.16
CA ALA A 681 -39.35 -2.70 9.32
C ALA A 681 -38.62 -2.02 8.15
N MET A 682 -39.24 -0.98 7.58
CA MET A 682 -38.58 -0.09 6.63
C MET A 682 -37.41 0.61 7.33
N PRO A 683 -36.24 0.74 6.68
CA PRO A 683 -35.12 1.48 7.25
C PRO A 683 -35.49 2.96 7.45
N MET A 684 -34.66 3.72 8.14
CA MET A 684 -34.77 5.18 8.17
C MET A 684 -34.03 5.76 6.98
N GLY A 685 -34.60 6.75 6.29
CA GLY A 685 -33.84 7.58 5.36
C GLY A 685 -33.24 8.80 6.07
N TYR A 686 -32.25 9.40 5.44
CA TYR A 686 -31.40 10.44 5.99
C TYR A 686 -31.57 11.77 5.26
N GLU A 687 -31.67 11.77 3.93
CA GLU A 687 -31.80 12.94 3.05
C GLU A 687 -32.95 12.77 2.05
N ASP A 688 -33.53 13.88 1.59
CA ASP A 688 -34.51 13.84 0.50
C ASP A 688 -33.89 13.17 -0.72
N GLY A 689 -34.55 12.15 -1.27
CA GLY A 689 -34.06 11.41 -2.44
C GLY A 689 -33.21 10.18 -2.12
N ASP A 690 -32.90 9.88 -0.85
CA ASP A 690 -32.35 8.55 -0.49
C ASP A 690 -33.23 7.44 -1.05
N LYS A 691 -32.67 6.30 -1.42
CA LYS A 691 -33.38 5.19 -2.07
C LYS A 691 -33.37 3.90 -1.29
N VAL A 692 -34.45 3.15 -1.39
CA VAL A 692 -34.52 1.76 -0.92
C VAL A 692 -35.42 0.95 -1.84
N TYR A 693 -35.13 -0.33 -1.99
CA TYR A 693 -35.93 -1.22 -2.83
C TYR A 693 -36.55 -2.32 -1.99
N ILE A 694 -37.85 -2.51 -2.18
CA ILE A 694 -38.51 -3.75 -1.79
C ILE A 694 -38.39 -4.70 -2.99
N LEU A 695 -37.74 -5.83 -2.77
CA LEU A 695 -37.52 -6.86 -3.78
C LEU A 695 -38.46 -8.03 -3.57
N ILE A 696 -39.02 -8.53 -4.67
CA ILE A 696 -39.77 -9.77 -4.74
C ILE A 696 -39.05 -10.69 -5.70
N ILE A 697 -38.66 -11.87 -5.21
CA ILE A 697 -37.72 -12.77 -5.88
C ILE A 697 -38.44 -14.10 -6.09
N PHE A 698 -38.69 -14.45 -7.35
CA PHE A 698 -39.24 -15.73 -7.78
C PHE A 698 -38.15 -16.57 -8.46
N THR A 699 -37.92 -17.77 -7.95
CA THR A 699 -36.98 -18.74 -8.52
C THR A 699 -37.74 -19.96 -9.03
N GLY A 700 -37.43 -20.38 -10.25
CA GLY A 700 -37.96 -21.61 -10.85
C GLY A 700 -36.93 -22.21 -11.80
N GLY A 701 -36.59 -23.49 -11.62
CA GLY A 701 -35.47 -24.09 -12.35
C GLY A 701 -34.14 -23.38 -12.04
N ASN A 702 -33.35 -23.09 -13.07
CA ASN A 702 -32.05 -22.41 -12.94
C ASN A 702 -32.13 -20.87 -13.11
N ASN A 703 -33.34 -20.30 -13.15
CA ASN A 703 -33.55 -18.89 -13.47
C ASN A 703 -34.30 -18.16 -12.34
N GLU A 704 -34.09 -16.84 -12.28
CA GLU A 704 -34.61 -15.98 -11.22
C GLU A 704 -35.23 -14.70 -11.79
N ILE A 705 -36.47 -14.42 -11.39
CA ILE A 705 -37.21 -13.22 -11.73
C ILE A 705 -37.30 -12.35 -10.48
N LYS A 706 -36.74 -11.14 -10.53
CA LYS A 706 -36.74 -10.16 -9.45
C LYS A 706 -37.54 -8.92 -9.87
N THR A 707 -38.56 -8.56 -9.10
CA THR A 707 -39.23 -7.26 -9.22
C THR A 707 -38.77 -6.34 -8.10
N ALA A 708 -38.28 -5.16 -8.47
CA ALA A 708 -37.87 -4.10 -7.56
C ALA A 708 -38.95 -3.01 -7.50
N TYR A 709 -39.31 -2.59 -6.30
CA TYR A 709 -40.14 -1.43 -6.02
C TYR A 709 -39.24 -0.35 -5.38
N GLU A 710 -38.96 0.72 -6.13
CA GLU A 710 -38.06 1.80 -5.71
C GLU A 710 -38.81 2.84 -4.89
N TYR A 711 -38.32 3.09 -3.69
CA TYR A 711 -38.80 4.12 -2.79
C TYR A 711 -37.76 5.22 -2.62
N GLU A 712 -38.21 6.47 -2.60
CA GLU A 712 -37.40 7.62 -2.26
C GLU A 712 -37.80 8.19 -0.90
N TRP A 713 -36.83 8.60 -0.08
CA TRP A 713 -37.09 9.24 1.20
C TRP A 713 -37.55 10.68 1.01
N VAL A 714 -38.53 11.07 1.82
CA VAL A 714 -39.06 12.43 1.90
C VAL A 714 -39.03 12.86 3.37
N LYS A 715 -38.16 13.82 3.69
CA LYS A 715 -38.06 14.49 4.99
C LYS A 715 -39.36 15.22 5.32
N LYS A 716 -39.63 15.34 6.62
CA LYS A 716 -40.72 16.14 7.17
C LYS A 716 -40.26 17.50 7.65
#